data_AF-A0AAJ7SKA5-F1
#
_entry.id   AF-A0AAJ7SKA5-F1
#
_cell.length_a   1.000
_cell.length_b   1.000
_cell.length_c   1.000
_cell.angle_alpha   90.00
_cell.angle_beta   90.00
_cell.angle_gamma   90.00
#
_symmetry.space_group_name_H-M   'P 1'
#
loop_
_entity.id
_entity.type
_entity.pdbx_description
1 polymer ?
#
loop_
_entity_poly.entity_id
_entity_poly.type
_entity_poly.pdbx_seq_one_letter_code
_entity_poly.pdbx_strand_id
1 'polypeptide(L)'
;MDELKSNLKYMLAKSKQTVAINDCSDIARQCGFSVDEDDEQCKQGKSMAGVLLSLLKDKPLSSMKETFLPLQGKLWHEWCKKDKEFARLRVEGDQSVEEYRDNIAIEKQSIREAQLHKASPLNKLMRSFIDNMGHHADSVKQYSLHWLQIYLDNLSAGSISQLHQEYHQDPKGILESRRTVIGSRLLSIQQAELERISEKHEASSFGIHHLFREVGQIYEASQTPRTADMPSAALPGIAADLMLSGIPLELMDGDASHVPLTWICSVLDEVIEKIGNKKLFVLSILGIQSSGKSTLLNAMFGLQFPVGAGRCTRGVHMQLLKVDEEFSKELGYDFVLIVDTEGLCAPELSNATPTLDNELATFVIGLANMTVINTFGENPSEMHNIIQIAVQAFLKMKQVKLSPSCVFVHQNVGDVTVKENVMDGRRLFQDTLDEMTRTAAEQEQYKTVSFDEVIGFDVHSQIHFFSHFWEDDPPMAPSNQSYFQHVKKLKDSIIKTKSHVLKISELKNRIRDLWNALLSEDFVFSFNNSHESAAYSKLEDMYGKCTWSLRSHLIKEENKMCNIINNRTDVLSSLTRSNIEQTLSPKYNQIRKDIETYFNRLHAAELLSQWKTNFIVKFETIKDELVTDSYKKNYCFEESKECMELSG
;
A
#
# COMPACT_ATOMS: atom_id res chain seq x y z
N MET A 1 7.82 -33.36 36.60
CA MET A 1 7.28 -32.15 35.96
C MET A 1 5.88 -31.81 36.47
N ASP A 2 4.96 -32.78 36.54
CA ASP A 2 3.57 -32.51 36.98
C ASP A 2 3.44 -32.11 38.45
N GLU A 3 4.28 -32.64 39.33
CA GLU A 3 4.33 -32.24 40.74
C GLU A 3 4.83 -30.80 40.93
N LEU A 4 5.82 -30.39 40.13
CA LEU A 4 6.32 -29.01 40.11
C LEU A 4 5.25 -28.04 39.60
N LYS A 5 4.52 -28.42 38.53
CA LYS A 5 3.42 -27.64 37.95
C LYS A 5 2.26 -27.49 38.94
N SER A 6 1.95 -28.55 39.70
CA SER A 6 0.91 -28.54 40.73
C SER A 6 1.29 -27.69 41.94
N ASN A 7 2.54 -27.78 42.41
CA ASN A 7 3.05 -26.93 43.49
C ASN A 7 3.09 -25.45 43.09
N LEU A 8 3.55 -25.12 41.88
CA LEU A 8 3.53 -23.75 41.37
C LEU A 8 2.11 -23.20 41.27
N LYS A 9 1.14 -23.97 40.74
CA LYS A 9 -0.27 -23.56 40.71
C LYS A 9 -0.82 -23.29 42.11
N TYR A 10 -0.51 -24.15 43.09
CA TYR A 10 -0.95 -23.97 44.47
C TYR A 10 -0.33 -22.72 45.12
N MET A 11 0.95 -22.46 44.89
CA MET A 11 1.64 -21.27 45.43
C MET A 11 1.15 -19.98 44.76
N LEU A 12 0.95 -19.98 43.44
CA LEU A 12 0.42 -18.84 42.69
C LEU A 12 -1.02 -18.52 43.09
N ALA A 13 -1.88 -19.54 43.28
CA ALA A 13 -3.26 -19.35 43.75
C ALA A 13 -3.34 -18.75 45.16
N LYS A 14 -2.30 -18.92 45.98
CA LYS A 14 -2.19 -18.33 47.33
C LYS A 14 -1.55 -16.95 47.35
N SER A 15 -0.85 -16.54 46.31
CA SER A 15 -0.26 -15.21 46.20
C SER A 15 -1.34 -14.19 45.83
N LYS A 16 -1.59 -13.22 46.71
CA LYS A 16 -2.45 -12.05 46.45
C LYS A 16 -1.66 -10.79 46.11
N GLN A 17 -0.34 -10.90 46.02
CA GLN A 17 0.53 -9.75 45.86
C GLN A 17 0.68 -9.43 44.37
N THR A 18 0.01 -8.38 43.93
CA THR A 18 0.21 -7.80 42.60
C THR A 18 1.29 -6.73 42.70
N VAL A 19 2.39 -6.92 41.98
CA VAL A 19 3.50 -5.96 41.89
C VAL A 19 3.57 -5.49 40.44
N ALA A 20 3.76 -4.19 40.21
CA ALA A 20 3.95 -3.70 38.84
C ALA A 20 5.30 -4.20 38.31
N ILE A 21 5.40 -4.47 37.00
CA ILE A 21 6.66 -4.94 36.39
C ILE A 21 7.82 -3.97 36.69
N ASN A 22 7.55 -2.66 36.72
CA ASN A 22 8.55 -1.64 37.06
C ASN A 22 9.11 -1.82 38.50
N ASP A 23 8.25 -2.23 39.43
CA ASP A 23 8.62 -2.45 40.83
C ASP A 23 9.32 -3.81 41.02
N CYS A 24 9.27 -4.70 40.02
CA CYS A 24 10.00 -5.96 40.02
C CYS A 24 11.51 -5.78 39.83
N SER A 25 11.97 -4.62 39.32
CA SER A 25 13.39 -4.32 39.16
C SER A 25 14.15 -4.39 40.50
N ASP A 26 13.55 -3.88 41.58
CA ASP A 26 14.16 -3.90 42.91
C ASP A 26 14.21 -5.30 43.51
N ILE A 27 13.16 -6.09 43.27
CA ILE A 27 13.11 -7.50 43.65
C ILE A 27 14.17 -8.28 42.86
N ALA A 28 14.31 -8.03 41.56
CA ALA A 28 15.31 -8.66 40.70
C ALA A 28 16.73 -8.38 41.21
N ARG A 29 17.03 -7.11 41.57
CA ARG A 29 18.29 -6.73 42.21
C ARG A 29 18.53 -7.47 43.52
N GLN A 30 17.52 -7.54 44.40
CA GLN A 30 17.62 -8.26 45.69
C GLN A 30 17.88 -9.76 45.49
N CYS A 31 17.34 -10.35 44.42
CA CYS A 31 17.57 -11.73 44.05
C CYS A 31 18.90 -11.96 43.30
N GLY A 32 19.69 -10.90 43.05
CA GLY A 32 20.98 -10.98 42.36
C GLY A 32 20.87 -11.11 40.83
N PHE A 33 19.70 -10.82 40.26
CA PHE A 33 19.55 -10.72 38.81
C PHE A 33 20.13 -9.40 38.30
N SER A 34 20.71 -9.43 37.10
CA SER A 34 21.11 -8.22 36.39
C SER A 34 19.87 -7.50 35.86
N VAL A 35 19.86 -6.17 35.99
CA VAL A 35 18.77 -5.31 35.55
C VAL A 35 19.32 -4.32 34.52
N ASP A 36 18.73 -4.31 33.32
CA ASP A 36 19.17 -3.46 32.21
C ASP A 36 19.15 -1.96 32.56
N GLU A 37 18.26 -1.55 33.46
CA GLU A 37 18.09 -0.15 33.90
C GLU A 37 19.26 0.35 34.77
N ASP A 38 20.13 -0.55 35.23
CA ASP A 38 21.34 -0.19 35.97
C ASP A 38 22.49 0.21 35.02
N ASP A 39 22.42 -0.19 33.74
CA ASP A 39 23.38 0.20 32.71
C ASP A 39 23.31 1.71 32.40
N GLU A 40 24.48 2.34 32.27
CA GLU A 40 24.57 3.80 32.10
C GLU A 40 24.06 4.26 30.72
N GLN A 41 24.26 3.44 29.68
CA GLN A 41 23.76 3.74 28.33
C GLN A 41 22.23 3.61 28.29
N CYS A 42 21.66 2.63 29.01
CA CYS A 42 20.22 2.48 29.19
C CYS A 42 19.61 3.68 29.92
N LYS A 43 20.22 4.12 31.03
CA LYS A 43 19.80 5.33 31.77
C LYS A 43 19.84 6.58 30.90
N GLN A 44 20.90 6.75 30.13
CA GLN A 44 21.03 7.87 29.19
C GLN A 44 19.94 7.81 28.12
N GLY A 45 19.69 6.64 27.51
CA GLY A 45 18.63 6.44 26.53
C GLY A 45 17.25 6.75 27.11
N LYS A 46 16.97 6.30 28.34
CA LYS A 46 15.72 6.59 29.06
C LYS A 46 15.54 8.09 29.31
N SER A 47 16.61 8.79 29.70
CA SER A 47 16.59 10.24 29.88
C SER A 47 16.26 10.98 28.58
N MET A 48 16.90 10.59 27.47
CA MET A 48 16.65 11.16 26.14
C MET A 48 15.19 10.95 25.70
N ALA A 49 14.66 9.74 25.85
CA ALA A 49 13.26 9.44 25.59
C ALA A 49 12.32 10.30 26.47
N GLY A 50 12.65 10.49 27.74
CA GLY A 50 11.91 11.33 28.67
C GLY A 50 11.87 12.80 28.26
N VAL A 51 12.97 13.34 27.73
CA VAL A 51 13.00 14.71 27.17
C VAL A 51 12.05 14.82 25.99
N LEU A 52 12.10 13.89 25.03
CA LEU A 52 11.20 13.89 23.87
C LEU A 52 9.72 13.79 24.31
N LEU A 53 9.42 12.91 25.25
CA LEU A 53 8.09 12.75 25.81
C LEU A 53 7.60 14.05 26.46
N SER A 54 8.47 14.76 27.19
CA SER A 54 8.11 16.03 27.85
C SER A 54 7.65 17.10 26.87
N LEU A 55 8.21 17.10 25.64
CA LEU A 55 7.83 18.04 24.58
C LEU A 55 6.44 17.75 23.99
N LEU A 56 5.93 16.53 24.17
CA LEU A 56 4.61 16.11 23.68
C LEU A 56 3.47 16.39 24.68
N LYS A 57 3.76 16.47 25.99
CA LYS A 57 2.76 16.48 27.07
C LYS A 57 1.72 17.61 27.03
N ASP A 58 2.04 18.72 26.38
CA ASP A 58 1.19 19.92 26.37
C ASP A 58 0.10 19.90 25.28
N LYS A 59 -0.02 18.82 24.50
CA LYS A 59 -0.95 18.72 23.38
C LYS A 59 -1.85 17.49 23.47
N PRO A 60 -3.14 17.59 23.09
CA PRO A 60 -3.98 16.41 22.96
C PRO A 60 -3.49 15.54 21.80
N LEU A 61 -3.59 14.22 21.98
CA LEU A 61 -3.09 13.18 21.06
C LEU A 61 -3.53 13.43 19.61
N SER A 62 -4.81 13.78 19.41
CA SER A 62 -5.43 14.08 18.11
C SER A 62 -4.79 15.24 17.33
N SER A 63 -4.09 16.14 18.02
CA SER A 63 -3.43 17.32 17.42
C SER A 63 -1.91 17.21 17.35
N MET A 64 -1.33 16.14 17.90
CA MET A 64 0.12 15.98 18.00
C MET A 64 0.78 15.88 16.62
N LYS A 65 0.24 15.06 15.70
CA LYS A 65 0.80 14.93 14.34
C LYS A 65 0.82 16.26 13.60
N GLU A 66 -0.31 16.97 13.55
CA GLU A 66 -0.40 18.28 12.87
C GLU A 66 0.55 19.32 13.48
N THR A 67 0.73 19.30 14.80
CA THR A 67 1.57 20.27 15.52
C THR A 67 3.06 19.97 15.35
N PHE A 68 3.47 18.71 15.49
CA PHE A 68 4.88 18.33 15.61
C PHE A 68 5.44 17.69 14.33
N LEU A 69 4.58 17.20 13.45
CA LEU A 69 4.93 16.46 12.25
C LEU A 69 4.18 17.01 11.00
N PRO A 70 4.34 18.31 10.70
CA PRO A 70 3.53 18.99 9.68
C PRO A 70 3.83 18.57 8.23
N LEU A 71 4.94 17.88 7.96
CA LEU A 71 5.38 17.60 6.59
C LEU A 71 4.76 16.35 6.00
N GLN A 72 4.48 15.34 6.81
CA GLN A 72 3.89 14.07 6.35
C GLN A 72 2.35 14.10 6.19
N GLY A 73 1.70 15.24 6.45
CA GLY A 73 0.25 15.41 6.29
C GLY A 73 -0.16 15.84 4.88
N LYS A 74 -1.19 16.69 4.79
CA LYS A 74 -1.86 17.08 3.53
C LYS A 74 -0.93 17.40 2.35
N LEU A 75 0.15 18.17 2.58
CA LEU A 75 1.10 18.53 1.52
C LEU A 75 1.78 17.31 0.89
N TRP A 76 2.12 16.31 1.71
CA TRP A 76 2.74 15.08 1.22
C TRP A 76 1.75 14.25 0.40
N HIS A 77 0.49 14.12 0.83
CA HIS A 77 -0.55 13.43 0.05
C HIS A 77 -0.82 14.13 -1.29
N GLU A 78 -0.88 15.47 -1.30
CA GLU A 78 -1.04 16.25 -2.53
C GLU A 78 0.15 16.05 -3.48
N TRP A 79 1.37 16.06 -2.96
CA TRP A 79 2.56 15.77 -3.74
C TRP A 79 2.52 14.36 -4.34
N CYS A 80 2.15 13.34 -3.57
CA CYS A 80 2.04 11.95 -4.03
C CYS A 80 0.98 11.79 -5.13
N LYS A 81 -0.17 12.46 -4.97
CA LYS A 81 -1.21 12.48 -6.00
C LYS A 81 -0.68 13.08 -7.30
N LYS A 82 0.04 14.19 -7.21
CA LYS A 82 0.67 14.85 -8.36
C LYS A 82 1.78 14.02 -8.98
N ASP A 83 2.52 13.26 -8.19
CA ASP A 83 3.54 12.33 -8.69
C ASP A 83 2.92 11.16 -9.47
N LYS A 84 1.82 10.57 -8.96
CA LYS A 84 1.03 9.57 -9.69
C LYS A 84 0.46 10.17 -10.99
N GLU A 85 -0.08 11.39 -10.95
CA GLU A 85 -0.59 12.12 -12.12
C GLU A 85 0.51 12.35 -13.18
N PHE A 86 1.70 12.78 -12.74
CA PHE A 86 2.87 13.00 -13.59
C PHE A 86 3.30 11.74 -14.33
N ALA A 87 3.30 10.58 -13.66
CA ALA A 87 3.71 9.32 -14.26
C ALA A 87 2.67 8.77 -15.26
N ARG A 88 1.38 9.02 -15.02
CA ARG A 88 0.25 8.42 -15.76
C ARG A 88 -0.18 9.22 -16.99
N LEU A 89 0.19 10.50 -17.09
CA LEU A 89 0.01 11.35 -18.29
C LEU A 89 -1.42 11.38 -18.83
N ARG A 90 -2.41 11.49 -17.96
CA ARG A 90 -3.78 11.74 -18.37
C ARG A 90 -3.92 13.23 -18.71
N VAL A 91 -3.57 13.61 -19.93
CA VAL A 91 -3.75 14.99 -20.40
C VAL A 91 -5.24 15.32 -20.42
N GLU A 92 -5.65 16.29 -19.61
CA GLU A 92 -7.01 16.83 -19.62
C GLU A 92 -7.03 18.16 -20.42
N GLY A 93 -7.89 18.23 -21.45
CA GLY A 93 -8.09 19.44 -22.25
C GLY A 93 -7.15 19.59 -23.46
N ASP A 94 -7.06 20.81 -23.99
CA ASP A 94 -6.36 21.16 -25.24
C ASP A 94 -4.84 21.36 -25.09
N GLN A 95 -4.26 21.08 -23.91
CA GLN A 95 -2.82 21.29 -23.65
C GLN A 95 -1.96 20.19 -24.27
N SER A 96 -0.72 20.51 -24.66
CA SER A 96 0.24 19.49 -25.07
C SER A 96 0.69 18.63 -23.88
N VAL A 97 1.17 17.41 -24.16
CA VAL A 97 1.68 16.48 -23.13
C VAL A 97 2.87 17.11 -22.38
N GLU A 98 3.74 17.82 -23.11
CA GLU A 98 4.91 18.50 -22.56
C GLU A 98 4.52 19.65 -21.63
N GLU A 99 3.61 20.53 -22.05
CA GLU A 99 3.15 21.65 -21.20
C GLU A 99 2.46 21.15 -19.93
N TYR A 100 1.64 20.11 -20.03
CA TYR A 100 0.98 19.52 -18.87
C TYR A 100 1.99 18.90 -17.88
N ARG A 101 3.03 18.22 -18.38
CA ARG A 101 4.13 17.71 -17.55
C ARG A 101 4.88 18.81 -16.82
N ASP A 102 5.22 19.89 -17.53
CA ASP A 102 5.93 21.02 -16.94
C ASP A 102 5.09 21.70 -15.85
N ASN A 103 3.78 21.86 -16.07
CA ASN A 103 2.86 22.39 -15.08
C ASN A 103 2.82 21.53 -13.80
N ILE A 104 2.68 20.20 -13.93
CA ILE A 104 2.69 19.31 -12.77
C ILE A 104 4.05 19.34 -12.05
N ALA A 105 5.16 19.41 -12.81
CA ALA A 105 6.49 19.52 -12.21
C ALA A 105 6.64 20.81 -11.38
N ILE A 106 6.11 21.94 -11.87
CA ILE A 106 6.07 23.21 -11.15
C ILE A 106 5.20 23.11 -9.89
N GLU A 107 4.03 22.47 -9.97
CA GLU A 107 3.14 22.25 -8.82
C GLU A 107 3.82 21.39 -7.74
N LYS A 108 4.44 20.27 -8.13
CA LYS A 108 5.20 19.40 -7.22
C LYS A 108 6.32 20.18 -6.53
N GLN A 109 7.03 21.02 -7.28
CA GLN A 109 8.09 21.88 -6.76
C GLN A 109 7.54 22.90 -5.75
N SER A 110 6.42 23.55 -6.05
CA SER A 110 5.76 24.49 -5.14
C SER A 110 5.31 23.82 -3.83
N ILE A 111 4.82 22.58 -3.90
CA ILE A 111 4.45 21.81 -2.70
C ILE A 111 5.68 21.50 -1.84
N ARG A 112 6.82 21.11 -2.43
CA ARG A 112 8.08 20.90 -1.68
C ARG A 112 8.59 22.19 -1.04
N GLU A 113 8.46 23.33 -1.72
CA GLU A 113 8.80 24.65 -1.15
C GLU A 113 7.89 25.00 0.03
N ALA A 114 6.59 24.70 -0.06
CA ALA A 114 5.65 24.88 1.05
C ALA A 114 5.96 23.96 2.24
N GLN A 115 6.34 22.71 2.00
CA GLN A 115 6.82 21.80 3.05
C GLN A 115 8.08 22.38 3.72
N LEU A 116 9.04 22.83 2.93
CA LEU A 116 10.30 23.38 3.44
C LEU A 116 10.08 24.64 4.29
N HIS A 117 9.17 25.52 3.85
CA HIS A 117 8.77 26.70 4.63
C HIS A 117 8.10 26.32 5.96
N LYS A 118 7.29 25.25 5.99
CA LYS A 118 6.71 24.75 7.25
C LYS A 118 7.75 24.07 8.16
N ALA A 119 8.80 23.49 7.58
CA ALA A 119 9.86 22.81 8.30
C ALA A 119 10.83 23.78 9.00
N SER A 120 10.94 25.02 8.51
CA SER A 120 11.98 25.96 8.94
C SER A 120 11.41 27.14 9.77
N PRO A 121 11.91 27.35 11.01
CA PRO A 121 12.89 26.53 11.72
C PRO A 121 12.27 25.24 12.25
N LEU A 122 13.10 24.19 12.39
CA LEU A 122 12.66 22.92 12.97
C LEU A 122 12.06 23.13 14.36
N ASN A 123 10.91 22.51 14.60
CA ASN A 123 10.29 22.51 15.91
C ASN A 123 11.16 21.81 16.96
N LYS A 124 10.91 22.09 18.24
CA LYS A 124 11.75 21.60 19.35
C LYS A 124 11.83 20.07 19.41
N LEU A 125 10.75 19.38 19.08
CA LEU A 125 10.70 17.91 19.08
C LEU A 125 11.63 17.35 18.01
N MET A 126 11.45 17.76 16.75
CA MET A 126 12.24 17.24 15.63
C MET A 126 13.71 17.60 15.73
N ARG A 127 14.03 18.82 16.19
CA ARG A 127 15.41 19.23 16.47
C ARG A 127 16.05 18.32 17.52
N SER A 128 15.40 18.14 18.67
CA SER A 128 15.92 17.29 19.74
C SER A 128 16.04 15.83 19.28
N PHE A 129 15.08 15.33 18.49
CA PHE A 129 15.11 13.98 17.96
C PHE A 129 16.30 13.77 17.01
N ILE A 130 16.50 14.66 16.04
CA ILE A 130 17.60 14.58 15.08
C ILE A 130 18.96 14.71 15.80
N ASP A 131 19.09 15.66 16.73
CA ASP A 131 20.32 15.85 17.51
C ASP A 131 20.66 14.59 18.32
N ASN A 132 19.65 14.02 18.99
CA ASN A 132 19.76 12.79 19.78
C ASN A 132 20.19 11.58 18.93
N MET A 133 19.66 11.45 17.71
CA MET A 133 20.01 10.34 16.82
C MET A 133 21.37 10.55 16.13
N GLY A 134 21.82 11.80 15.96
CA GLY A 134 23.08 12.12 15.29
C GLY A 134 24.34 12.06 16.16
N HIS A 135 24.26 12.30 17.47
CA HIS A 135 25.45 12.56 18.29
C HIS A 135 25.77 11.51 19.38
N HIS A 136 24.90 10.51 19.57
CA HIS A 136 25.06 9.52 20.63
C HIS A 136 25.62 8.18 20.13
N ALA A 137 26.03 7.30 21.04
CA ALA A 137 26.41 5.93 20.71
C ALA A 137 25.18 5.10 20.31
N ASP A 138 25.37 4.09 19.44
CA ASP A 138 24.24 3.32 18.87
C ASP A 138 23.40 2.60 19.92
N SER A 139 24.01 2.06 20.97
CA SER A 139 23.29 1.45 22.10
C SER A 139 22.39 2.46 22.83
N VAL A 140 22.85 3.68 23.04
CA VAL A 140 22.06 4.77 23.65
C VAL A 140 20.88 5.14 22.76
N LYS A 141 21.08 5.20 21.43
CA LYS A 141 19.99 5.44 20.46
C LYS A 141 18.95 4.33 20.52
N GLN A 142 19.38 3.07 20.50
CA GLN A 142 18.50 1.90 20.61
C GLN A 142 17.66 1.92 21.89
N TYR A 143 18.30 2.12 23.05
CA TYR A 143 17.59 2.26 24.32
C TYR A 143 16.61 3.43 24.30
N SER A 144 17.01 4.59 23.78
CA SER A 144 16.13 5.76 23.67
C SER A 144 14.91 5.49 22.79
N LEU A 145 15.07 4.82 21.65
CA LEU A 145 13.96 4.48 20.75
C LEU A 145 13.02 3.46 21.40
N HIS A 146 13.57 2.45 22.09
CA HIS A 146 12.78 1.45 22.79
C HIS A 146 11.95 2.06 23.94
N TRP A 147 12.57 2.89 24.78
CA TRP A 147 11.85 3.63 25.83
C TRP A 147 10.78 4.57 25.25
N LEU A 148 11.12 5.28 24.16
CA LEU A 148 10.18 6.17 23.49
C LEU A 148 8.98 5.39 22.95
N GLN A 149 9.19 4.23 22.33
CA GLN A 149 8.12 3.34 21.87
C GLN A 149 7.19 2.96 23.02
N ILE A 150 7.74 2.48 24.15
CA ILE A 150 6.95 2.15 25.35
C ILE A 150 6.14 3.35 25.83
N TYR A 151 6.73 4.55 25.87
CA TYR A 151 6.02 5.74 26.32
C TYR A 151 4.90 6.16 25.37
N LEU A 152 5.14 6.10 24.07
CA LEU A 152 4.15 6.43 23.05
C LEU A 152 2.99 5.43 23.03
N ASP A 153 3.28 4.13 23.14
CA ASP A 153 2.26 3.09 23.20
C ASP A 153 1.37 3.27 24.44
N ASN A 154 1.96 3.62 25.58
CA ASN A 154 1.21 3.93 26.81
C ASN A 154 0.34 5.19 26.68
N LEU A 155 0.79 6.21 25.94
CA LEU A 155 -0.03 7.40 25.67
C LEU A 155 -1.25 7.05 24.81
N SER A 156 -1.08 6.19 23.80
CA SER A 156 -2.17 5.77 22.92
C SER A 156 -3.10 4.73 23.55
N ALA A 157 -2.63 3.91 24.49
CA ALA A 157 -3.41 2.83 25.11
C ALA A 157 -4.75 3.28 25.71
N GLY A 158 -4.78 4.45 26.36
CA GLY A 158 -6.00 5.01 26.94
C GLY A 158 -7.05 5.41 25.90
N SER A 159 -6.61 6.10 24.83
CA SER A 159 -7.49 6.51 23.73
C SER A 159 -7.99 5.32 22.91
N ILE A 160 -7.12 4.33 22.64
CA ILE A 160 -7.50 3.10 21.93
C ILE A 160 -8.54 2.32 22.73
N SER A 161 -8.35 2.20 24.05
CA SER A 161 -9.32 1.51 24.92
C SER A 161 -10.69 2.19 24.92
N GLN A 162 -10.73 3.53 24.91
CA GLN A 162 -11.98 4.30 24.79
C GLN A 162 -12.64 4.10 23.42
N LEU A 163 -11.87 4.16 22.34
CA LEU A 163 -12.38 3.93 20.98
C LEU A 163 -12.92 2.50 20.80
N HIS A 164 -12.25 1.50 21.37
CA HIS A 164 -12.74 0.11 21.38
C HIS A 164 -14.05 -0.01 22.17
N GLN A 165 -14.20 0.71 23.29
CA GLN A 165 -15.46 0.75 24.02
C GLN A 165 -16.58 1.42 23.22
N GLU A 166 -16.30 2.54 22.54
CA GLU A 166 -17.26 3.19 21.62
C GLU A 166 -17.70 2.21 20.51
N TYR A 167 -16.76 1.52 19.88
CA TYR A 167 -17.03 0.54 18.83
C TYR A 167 -17.89 -0.65 19.30
N HIS A 168 -17.60 -1.19 20.50
CA HIS A 168 -18.32 -2.34 21.04
C HIS A 168 -19.64 -2.00 21.75
N GLN A 169 -19.91 -0.73 22.06
CA GLN A 169 -21.17 -0.31 22.69
C GLN A 169 -22.31 -0.13 21.67
N ASP A 170 -22.01 0.11 20.39
CA ASP A 170 -23.01 0.38 19.34
C ASP A 170 -23.65 -0.85 18.60
N PRO A 171 -23.16 -2.10 18.67
CA PRO A 171 -23.81 -3.21 17.95
C PRO A 171 -25.19 -3.60 18.50
N LYS A 172 -25.45 -3.37 19.80
CA LYS A 172 -26.66 -3.86 20.48
C LYS A 172 -27.87 -2.93 20.32
N GLY A 173 -27.67 -1.61 20.24
CA GLY A 173 -28.76 -0.65 20.03
C GLY A 173 -29.28 -0.61 18.59
N ILE A 174 -28.42 -0.93 17.62
CA ILE A 174 -28.74 -0.90 16.19
C ILE A 174 -29.58 -2.13 15.76
N LEU A 175 -29.37 -3.30 16.38
CA LEU A 175 -30.08 -4.52 16.01
C LEU A 175 -31.58 -4.51 16.39
N GLU A 176 -31.94 -3.83 17.48
CA GLU A 176 -33.35 -3.76 17.95
C GLU A 176 -34.16 -2.68 17.21
N SER A 177 -33.49 -1.68 16.62
CA SER A 177 -34.15 -0.49 16.05
C SER A 177 -34.43 -0.55 14.54
N ARG A 178 -33.98 -1.58 13.81
CA ARG A 178 -33.90 -1.52 12.32
C ARG A 178 -34.37 -2.77 11.56
N ARG A 179 -35.52 -3.34 11.94
CA ARG A 179 -36.19 -4.39 11.14
C ARG A 179 -36.83 -3.89 9.82
N THR A 180 -36.70 -2.61 9.48
CA THR A 180 -37.44 -1.97 8.37
C THR A 180 -36.57 -1.29 7.29
N VAL A 181 -35.24 -1.43 7.32
CA VAL A 181 -34.34 -0.77 6.34
C VAL A 181 -33.64 -1.79 5.44
N ILE A 182 -33.74 -1.57 4.12
CA ILE A 182 -33.14 -2.36 3.04
C ILE A 182 -31.62 -2.47 3.23
N GLY A 183 -31.07 -3.69 3.09
CA GLY A 183 -29.71 -4.06 3.50
C GLY A 183 -28.56 -3.21 2.94
N SER A 184 -28.69 -2.59 1.77
CA SER A 184 -27.64 -1.75 1.18
C SER A 184 -27.39 -0.44 1.95
N ARG A 185 -28.44 0.16 2.52
CA ARG A 185 -28.34 1.42 3.29
C ARG A 185 -27.84 1.18 4.72
N LEU A 186 -28.02 -0.03 5.24
CA LEU A 186 -27.49 -0.43 6.54
C LEU A 186 -25.97 -0.61 6.48
N LEU A 187 -25.48 -1.29 5.44
CA LEU A 187 -24.06 -1.49 5.18
C LEU A 187 -23.33 -0.14 5.00
N SER A 188 -23.89 0.78 4.20
CA SER A 188 -23.26 2.10 4.00
C SER A 188 -23.16 2.94 5.28
N ILE A 189 -24.12 2.83 6.20
CA ILE A 189 -24.09 3.53 7.49
C ILE A 189 -23.05 2.90 8.44
N GLN A 190 -23.00 1.56 8.49
CA GLN A 190 -21.98 0.86 9.28
C GLN A 190 -20.57 1.15 8.79
N GLN A 191 -20.41 1.28 7.47
CA GLN A 191 -19.13 1.56 6.83
C GLN A 191 -18.66 3.00 7.05
N ALA A 192 -19.55 3.99 6.96
CA ALA A 192 -19.23 5.38 7.30
C ALA A 192 -18.85 5.54 8.78
N GLU A 193 -19.46 4.76 9.68
CA GLU A 193 -19.10 4.78 11.10
C GLU A 193 -17.74 4.10 11.36
N LEU A 194 -17.45 3.00 10.66
CA LEU A 194 -16.12 2.36 10.66
C LEU A 194 -15.02 3.31 10.17
N GLU A 195 -15.27 4.03 9.07
CA GLU A 195 -14.35 5.05 8.54
C GLU A 195 -14.10 6.16 9.56
N ARG A 196 -15.15 6.70 10.18
CA ARG A 196 -15.04 7.75 11.22
C ARG A 196 -14.23 7.28 12.43
N ILE A 197 -14.45 6.06 12.89
CA ILE A 197 -13.70 5.47 14.01
C ILE A 197 -12.23 5.23 13.60
N SER A 198 -11.99 4.76 12.37
CA SER A 198 -10.65 4.59 11.81
C SER A 198 -9.89 5.92 11.72
N GLU A 199 -10.52 6.99 11.20
CA GLU A 199 -9.93 8.33 11.14
C GLU A 199 -9.59 8.87 12.55
N LYS A 200 -10.49 8.68 13.52
CA LYS A 200 -10.21 9.03 14.92
C LYS A 200 -9.07 8.23 15.52
N HIS A 201 -8.99 6.94 15.20
CA HIS A 201 -7.93 6.06 15.66
C HIS A 201 -6.57 6.48 15.06
N GLU A 202 -6.54 6.82 13.78
CA GLU A 202 -5.36 7.32 13.09
C GLU A 202 -4.89 8.68 13.64
N ALA A 203 -5.81 9.61 13.88
CA ALA A 203 -5.49 10.88 14.53
C ALA A 203 -4.97 10.67 15.96
N SER A 204 -5.38 9.58 16.61
CA SER A 204 -5.01 9.20 17.97
C SER A 204 -3.82 8.21 18.04
N SER A 205 -3.14 7.93 16.92
CA SER A 205 -1.91 7.13 16.91
C SER A 205 -0.69 8.04 16.85
N PHE A 206 0.34 7.79 17.64
CA PHE A 206 1.61 8.53 17.53
C PHE A 206 2.78 7.60 17.85
N GLY A 207 3.28 6.89 16.85
CA GLY A 207 4.44 6.00 16.98
C GLY A 207 5.77 6.60 16.49
N ILE A 208 6.87 5.94 16.84
CA ILE A 208 8.23 6.33 16.43
C ILE A 208 8.43 6.40 14.90
N HIS A 209 7.69 5.58 14.14
CA HIS A 209 7.76 5.57 12.68
C HIS A 209 7.33 6.91 12.07
N HIS A 210 6.39 7.63 12.69
CA HIS A 210 6.02 8.97 12.23
C HIS A 210 7.17 9.98 12.40
N LEU A 211 8.00 9.84 13.43
CA LEU A 211 9.20 10.70 13.59
C LEU A 211 10.19 10.43 12.47
N PHE A 212 10.44 9.15 12.15
CA PHE A 212 11.30 8.78 11.03
C PHE A 212 10.75 9.25 9.68
N ARG A 213 9.43 9.12 9.46
CA ARG A 213 8.77 9.62 8.26
C ARG A 213 8.95 11.14 8.13
N GLU A 214 8.82 11.89 9.22
CA GLU A 214 9.05 13.33 9.22
C GLU A 214 10.49 13.67 8.85
N VAL A 215 11.48 12.94 9.38
CA VAL A 215 12.90 13.10 8.98
C VAL A 215 13.07 12.86 7.47
N GLY A 216 12.45 11.82 6.92
CA GLY A 216 12.46 11.56 5.49
C GLY A 216 11.84 12.68 4.67
N GLN A 217 10.72 13.26 5.11
CA GLN A 217 10.08 14.39 4.44
C GLN A 217 10.89 15.70 4.55
N ILE A 218 11.57 15.94 5.67
CA ILE A 218 12.53 17.06 5.80
C ILE A 218 13.63 16.90 4.76
N TYR A 219 14.20 15.71 4.62
CA TYR A 219 15.23 15.43 3.62
C TYR A 219 14.71 15.62 2.20
N GLU A 220 13.59 15.00 1.82
CA GLU A 220 12.97 15.13 0.50
C GLU A 220 12.68 16.59 0.13
N ALA A 221 12.08 17.37 1.05
CA ALA A 221 11.80 18.77 0.80
C ALA A 221 13.07 19.62 0.64
N SER A 222 14.14 19.29 1.37
CA SER A 222 15.43 20.00 1.32
C SER A 222 16.21 19.80 0.03
N GLN A 223 15.89 18.79 -0.79
CA GLN A 223 16.51 18.59 -2.11
C GLN A 223 16.09 19.68 -3.12
N THR A 224 15.15 20.54 -2.72
CA THR A 224 14.74 21.73 -3.47
C THR A 224 15.91 22.73 -3.57
N PRO A 225 16.31 23.16 -4.78
CA PRO A 225 17.54 23.96 -5.01
C PRO A 225 17.54 25.38 -4.42
N ARG A 226 16.55 25.77 -3.61
CA ARG A 226 16.30 27.18 -3.22
C ARG A 226 16.73 27.60 -1.81
N THR A 227 17.22 26.72 -0.93
CA THR A 227 17.66 27.15 0.41
C THR A 227 18.87 26.38 0.93
N ALA A 228 19.89 27.12 1.39
CA ALA A 228 21.19 26.59 1.81
C ALA A 228 21.29 26.23 3.31
N ASP A 229 20.24 26.42 4.12
CA ASP A 229 20.37 26.46 5.60
C ASP A 229 19.68 25.30 6.36
N MET A 230 19.27 24.22 5.69
CA MET A 230 18.75 23.05 6.40
C MET A 230 19.87 22.03 6.67
N PRO A 231 19.97 21.46 7.89
CA PRO A 231 20.90 20.37 8.21
C PRO A 231 20.39 19.06 7.59
N SER A 232 20.30 19.01 6.26
CA SER A 232 19.70 17.88 5.53
C SER A 232 20.71 16.84 5.07
N ALA A 233 21.96 17.24 4.81
CA ALA A 233 22.98 16.32 4.26
C ALA A 233 23.28 15.12 5.17
N ALA A 234 23.20 15.29 6.50
CA ALA A 234 23.52 14.21 7.44
C ALA A 234 22.34 13.26 7.73
N LEU A 235 21.10 13.61 7.34
CA LEU A 235 19.91 12.83 7.72
C LEU A 235 19.92 11.40 7.16
N PRO A 236 20.28 11.16 5.87
CA PRO A 236 20.36 9.80 5.36
C PRO A 236 21.42 8.98 6.09
N GLY A 237 22.55 9.58 6.48
CA GLY A 237 23.61 8.93 7.24
C GLY A 237 23.15 8.49 8.63
N ILE A 238 22.36 9.31 9.33
CA ILE A 238 21.74 8.95 10.62
C ILE A 238 20.79 7.76 10.45
N ALA A 239 19.93 7.79 9.44
CA ALA A 239 19.01 6.67 9.17
C ALA A 239 19.74 5.38 8.76
N ALA A 240 20.85 5.50 8.03
CA ALA A 240 21.71 4.36 7.71
C ALA A 240 22.32 3.73 8.97
N ASP A 241 22.81 4.53 9.93
CA ASP A 241 23.34 4.02 11.21
C ASP A 241 22.26 3.29 12.02
N LEU A 242 21.05 3.84 12.05
CA LEU A 242 19.91 3.20 12.74
C LEU A 242 19.48 1.89 12.04
N MET A 243 19.44 1.88 10.71
CA MET A 243 19.14 0.67 9.93
C MET A 243 20.18 -0.43 10.16
N LEU A 244 21.48 -0.07 10.20
CA LEU A 244 22.58 -0.99 10.53
C LEU A 244 22.52 -1.50 11.97
N SER A 245 21.94 -0.69 12.88
CA SER A 245 21.65 -1.05 14.26
C SER A 245 20.39 -1.91 14.41
N GLY A 246 19.77 -2.33 13.31
CA GLY A 246 18.59 -3.19 13.31
C GLY A 246 17.28 -2.45 13.62
N ILE A 247 17.24 -1.13 13.56
CA ILE A 247 15.98 -0.38 13.68
C ILE A 247 15.21 -0.46 12.35
N PRO A 248 13.90 -0.80 12.37
CA PRO A 248 13.08 -0.80 11.16
C PRO A 248 12.97 0.60 10.54
N LEU A 249 13.05 0.65 9.20
CA LEU A 249 12.83 1.85 8.40
C LEU A 249 11.60 1.65 7.52
N GLU A 250 10.75 2.66 7.44
CA GLU A 250 9.60 2.64 6.53
C GLU A 250 10.06 2.79 5.07
N LEU A 251 9.73 1.81 4.24
CA LEU A 251 10.01 1.77 2.80
C LEU A 251 8.89 2.42 1.98
N MET A 252 7.63 2.18 2.35
CA MET A 252 6.45 2.75 1.69
C MET A 252 5.54 3.34 2.76
N ASP A 253 5.16 4.61 2.58
CA ASP A 253 4.19 5.27 3.45
C ASP A 253 2.78 4.72 3.16
N GLY A 254 2.16 4.09 4.15
CA GLY A 254 0.80 3.55 4.05
C GLY A 254 -0.31 4.60 4.08
N ASP A 255 -0.03 5.82 4.54
CA ASP A 255 -0.99 6.92 4.58
C ASP A 255 -1.08 7.57 3.20
N ALA A 256 0.08 7.82 2.59
CA ALA A 256 0.16 8.41 1.25
C ALA A 256 0.15 7.35 0.13
N SER A 257 0.30 6.07 0.47
CA SER A 257 0.43 4.97 -0.49
C SER A 257 1.53 5.22 -1.51
N HIS A 258 2.70 5.65 -1.02
CA HIS A 258 3.80 6.14 -1.85
C HIS A 258 5.18 5.83 -1.26
N VAL A 259 6.17 5.56 -2.13
CA VAL A 259 7.57 5.33 -1.76
C VAL A 259 8.38 6.63 -1.92
N PRO A 260 8.95 7.20 -0.84
CA PRO A 260 9.81 8.37 -0.92
C PRO A 260 11.18 7.98 -1.50
N LEU A 261 11.25 7.88 -2.84
CA LEU A 261 12.39 7.32 -3.56
C LEU A 261 13.70 8.04 -3.28
N THR A 262 13.70 9.38 -3.17
CA THR A 262 14.91 10.15 -2.94
C THR A 262 15.49 9.84 -1.58
N TRP A 263 14.64 9.79 -0.55
CA TRP A 263 14.99 9.41 0.81
C TRP A 263 15.55 8.00 0.87
N ILE A 264 14.81 7.00 0.40
CA ILE A 264 15.23 5.59 0.46
C ILE A 264 16.51 5.35 -0.32
N CYS A 265 16.65 5.92 -1.52
CA CYS A 265 17.87 5.77 -2.30
C CYS A 265 19.08 6.39 -1.59
N SER A 266 18.91 7.55 -0.96
CA SER A 266 19.99 8.25 -0.25
C SER A 266 20.42 7.48 1.00
N VAL A 267 19.48 6.89 1.74
CA VAL A 267 19.80 6.02 2.89
C VAL A 267 20.58 4.80 2.43
N LEU A 268 20.16 4.14 1.34
CA LEU A 268 20.89 2.98 0.81
C LEU A 268 22.29 3.35 0.29
N ASP A 269 22.47 4.54 -0.26
CA ASP A 269 23.78 5.05 -0.67
C ASP A 269 24.70 5.25 0.55
N GLU A 270 24.22 5.84 1.63
CA GLU A 270 24.96 5.94 2.89
C GLU A 270 25.29 4.58 3.51
N VAL A 271 24.38 3.61 3.44
CA VAL A 271 24.66 2.23 3.87
C VAL A 271 25.81 1.65 3.01
N ILE A 272 25.80 1.85 1.69
CA ILE A 272 26.88 1.40 0.81
C ILE A 272 28.20 2.08 1.18
N GLU A 273 28.19 3.37 1.50
CA GLU A 273 29.40 4.09 1.91
C GLU A 273 29.97 3.54 3.23
N LYS A 274 29.11 3.19 4.19
CA LYS A 274 29.51 2.71 5.52
C LYS A 274 30.01 1.26 5.54
N ILE A 275 29.31 0.34 4.86
CA ILE A 275 29.60 -1.10 4.92
C ILE A 275 30.07 -1.71 3.58
N GLY A 276 30.13 -0.91 2.52
CA GLY A 276 30.41 -1.34 1.16
C GLY A 276 29.17 -1.89 0.45
N ASN A 277 29.31 -2.16 -0.85
CA ASN A 277 28.23 -2.71 -1.69
C ASN A 277 28.05 -4.23 -1.46
N LYS A 278 27.59 -4.58 -0.26
CA LYS A 278 27.41 -5.94 0.24
C LYS A 278 26.25 -6.68 -0.41
N LYS A 279 26.26 -8.00 -0.24
CA LYS A 279 25.22 -8.88 -0.75
C LYS A 279 24.11 -9.06 0.28
N LEU A 280 22.86 -9.07 -0.17
CA LEU A 280 21.69 -9.20 0.66
C LEU A 280 20.65 -10.14 0.06
N PHE A 281 19.88 -10.77 0.93
CA PHE A 281 18.68 -11.54 0.61
C PHE A 281 17.45 -10.79 1.11
N VAL A 282 16.51 -10.46 0.23
CA VAL A 282 15.25 -9.78 0.59
C VAL A 282 14.15 -10.81 0.82
N LEU A 283 13.65 -10.88 2.06
CA LEU A 283 12.49 -11.67 2.42
C LEU A 283 11.32 -10.74 2.73
N SER A 284 10.24 -10.82 1.96
CA SER A 284 9.01 -10.12 2.27
C SER A 284 7.92 -11.05 2.77
N ILE A 285 6.92 -10.50 3.45
CA ILE A 285 5.69 -11.19 3.81
C ILE A 285 4.49 -10.44 3.23
N LEU A 286 3.45 -11.15 2.83
CA LEU A 286 2.21 -10.61 2.29
C LEU A 286 1.03 -11.42 2.83
N GLY A 287 -0.13 -10.80 2.98
CA GLY A 287 -1.34 -11.50 3.41
C GLY A 287 -2.39 -10.57 3.98
N ILE A 288 -3.62 -11.08 4.07
CA ILE A 288 -4.79 -10.36 4.58
C ILE A 288 -4.53 -9.83 6.00
N GLN A 289 -5.22 -8.76 6.37
CA GLN A 289 -5.21 -8.21 7.72
C GLN A 289 -5.47 -9.30 8.78
N SER A 290 -4.77 -9.21 9.91
CA SER A 290 -4.88 -10.14 11.04
C SER A 290 -4.54 -11.61 10.76
N SER A 291 -3.85 -11.93 9.65
CA SER A 291 -3.39 -13.30 9.34
C SER A 291 -2.16 -13.76 10.14
N GLY A 292 -1.55 -12.91 10.97
CA GLY A 292 -0.36 -13.26 11.78
C GLY A 292 1.00 -13.05 11.10
N LYS A 293 1.09 -12.16 10.10
CA LYS A 293 2.32 -11.85 9.35
C LYS A 293 3.49 -11.44 10.24
N SER A 294 3.35 -10.34 10.96
CA SER A 294 4.39 -9.80 11.84
C SER A 294 4.73 -10.79 12.96
N THR A 295 3.75 -11.57 13.46
CA THR A 295 3.97 -12.67 14.41
C THR A 295 4.88 -13.76 13.82
N LEU A 296 4.66 -14.16 12.57
CA LEU A 296 5.49 -15.16 11.90
C LEU A 296 6.93 -14.66 11.69
N LEU A 297 7.10 -13.40 11.25
CA LEU A 297 8.43 -12.79 11.10
C LEU A 297 9.16 -12.68 12.44
N ASN A 298 8.48 -12.22 13.49
CA ASN A 298 9.02 -12.14 14.84
C ASN A 298 9.45 -13.52 15.35
N ALA A 299 8.65 -14.56 15.09
CA ALA A 299 8.98 -15.94 15.48
C ALA A 299 10.17 -16.52 14.69
N MET A 300 10.29 -16.21 13.39
CA MET A 300 11.38 -16.72 12.55
C MET A 300 12.74 -16.07 12.87
N PHE A 301 12.74 -14.76 13.13
CA PHE A 301 13.97 -13.96 13.18
C PHE A 301 14.21 -13.25 14.52
N GLY A 302 13.32 -13.39 15.50
CA GLY A 302 13.47 -12.74 16.81
C GLY A 302 13.24 -11.22 16.75
N LEU A 303 12.37 -10.77 15.84
CA LEU A 303 12.09 -9.36 15.58
C LEU A 303 11.00 -8.83 16.51
N GLN A 304 10.81 -7.51 16.46
CA GLN A 304 9.83 -6.78 17.28
C GLN A 304 8.90 -5.92 16.42
N PHE A 305 8.48 -6.44 15.26
CA PHE A 305 7.44 -5.77 14.49
C PHE A 305 6.14 -5.69 15.33
N PRO A 306 5.40 -4.57 15.28
CA PRO A 306 4.16 -4.42 16.03
C PRO A 306 3.15 -5.53 15.72
N VAL A 307 2.50 -6.06 16.76
CA VAL A 307 1.44 -7.09 16.65
C VAL A 307 0.20 -6.67 17.43
N GLY A 308 -0.99 -6.92 16.90
CA GLY A 308 -2.25 -6.56 17.55
C GLY A 308 -3.49 -7.00 16.77
N ALA A 309 -4.66 -6.74 17.35
CA ALA A 309 -5.95 -7.01 16.71
C ALA A 309 -6.32 -5.81 15.81
N GLY A 310 -6.18 -5.95 14.49
CA GLY A 310 -6.50 -4.92 13.50
C GLY A 310 -5.34 -4.55 12.55
N ARG A 311 -5.42 -3.38 11.92
CA ARG A 311 -4.37 -2.84 11.03
C ARG A 311 -3.19 -2.32 11.86
N CYS A 312 -2.31 -3.24 12.28
CA CYS A 312 -1.17 -2.93 13.14
C CYS A 312 0.04 -2.38 12.37
N THR A 313 0.23 -2.85 11.15
CA THR A 313 1.27 -2.36 10.23
C THR A 313 0.58 -1.50 9.19
N ARG A 314 1.08 -0.27 9.00
CA ARG A 314 0.62 0.65 7.97
C ARG A 314 1.80 0.97 7.06
N GLY A 315 1.63 0.75 5.75
CA GLY A 315 2.71 0.83 4.77
C GLY A 315 3.60 -0.42 4.73
N VAL A 316 4.85 -0.24 4.30
CA VAL A 316 5.84 -1.32 4.18
C VAL A 316 7.07 -0.94 4.98
N HIS A 317 7.50 -1.80 5.90
CA HIS A 317 8.64 -1.57 6.79
C HIS A 317 9.74 -2.57 6.51
N MET A 318 10.99 -2.12 6.48
CA MET A 318 12.15 -2.98 6.23
C MET A 318 13.15 -2.93 7.39
N GLN A 319 13.68 -4.08 7.77
CA GLN A 319 14.66 -4.23 8.85
C GLN A 319 15.84 -5.05 8.35
N LEU A 320 17.05 -4.51 8.52
CA LEU A 320 18.29 -5.13 8.06
C LEU A 320 18.90 -6.00 9.17
N LEU A 321 19.16 -7.27 8.86
CA LEU A 321 19.78 -8.22 9.77
C LEU A 321 21.14 -8.64 9.23
N LYS A 322 22.18 -8.52 10.06
CA LYS A 322 23.52 -9.01 9.72
C LYS A 322 23.56 -10.54 9.83
N VAL A 323 24.07 -11.20 8.79
CA VAL A 323 24.37 -12.63 8.83
C VAL A 323 25.76 -12.80 9.43
N ASP A 324 25.89 -13.76 10.34
CA ASP A 324 27.19 -14.10 10.92
C ASP A 324 28.17 -14.59 9.84
N GLU A 325 29.46 -14.31 10.01
CA GLU A 325 30.49 -14.51 8.98
C GLU A 325 30.63 -15.98 8.53
N GLU A 326 30.34 -16.94 9.42
CA GLU A 326 30.37 -18.36 9.08
C GLU A 326 29.24 -18.71 8.11
N PHE A 327 28.02 -18.24 8.41
CA PHE A 327 26.84 -18.48 7.58
C PHE A 327 26.86 -17.66 6.30
N SER A 328 27.45 -16.45 6.30
CA SER A 328 27.57 -15.62 5.09
C SER A 328 28.31 -16.37 3.97
N LYS A 329 29.35 -17.15 4.31
CA LYS A 329 30.11 -17.96 3.34
C LYS A 329 29.30 -19.13 2.78
N GLU A 330 28.45 -19.75 3.59
CA GLU A 330 27.58 -20.86 3.17
C GLU A 330 26.42 -20.37 2.31
N LEU A 331 25.77 -19.28 2.74
CA LEU A 331 24.54 -18.76 2.15
C LEU A 331 24.81 -17.86 0.93
N GLY A 332 26.01 -17.25 0.86
CA GLY A 332 26.44 -16.40 -0.23
C GLY A 332 25.96 -14.95 -0.16
N TYR A 333 25.43 -14.53 0.99
CA TYR A 333 24.98 -13.15 1.27
C TYR A 333 25.35 -12.71 2.70
N ASP A 334 25.58 -11.42 2.87
CA ASP A 334 26.06 -10.81 4.12
C ASP A 334 24.92 -10.32 5.02
N PHE A 335 23.77 -10.01 4.43
CA PHE A 335 22.62 -9.45 5.14
C PHE A 335 21.30 -10.10 4.69
N VAL A 336 20.31 -10.09 5.57
CA VAL A 336 18.91 -10.38 5.24
C VAL A 336 18.11 -9.11 5.47
N LEU A 337 17.41 -8.64 4.45
CA LEU A 337 16.45 -7.54 4.57
C LEU A 337 15.06 -8.14 4.75
N ILE A 338 14.50 -8.00 5.94
CA ILE A 338 13.15 -8.45 6.25
C ILE A 338 12.17 -7.32 5.96
N VAL A 339 11.15 -7.59 5.16
CA VAL A 339 10.12 -6.62 4.76
C VAL A 339 8.77 -7.06 5.33
N ASP A 340 8.31 -6.35 6.35
CA ASP A 340 6.95 -6.49 6.90
C ASP A 340 5.98 -5.56 6.17
N THR A 341 4.77 -6.05 5.93
CA THR A 341 3.77 -5.29 5.17
C THR A 341 2.49 -5.10 5.94
N GLU A 342 1.82 -4.02 5.59
CA GLU A 342 0.41 -3.83 5.86
C GLU A 342 -0.44 -5.04 5.45
N GLY A 343 -1.53 -5.25 6.19
CA GLY A 343 -2.52 -6.26 5.85
C GLY A 343 -3.47 -5.81 4.74
N LEU A 344 -3.62 -6.66 3.74
CA LEU A 344 -4.51 -6.43 2.61
C LEU A 344 -5.98 -6.62 3.02
N CYS A 345 -6.89 -6.06 2.21
CA CYS A 345 -8.34 -6.19 2.35
C CYS A 345 -8.86 -5.73 3.72
N ALA A 346 -8.31 -4.62 4.21
CA ALA A 346 -8.74 -4.01 5.47
C ALA A 346 -10.25 -3.65 5.40
N PRO A 347 -11.11 -4.21 6.28
CA PRO A 347 -12.55 -3.94 6.25
C PRO A 347 -12.88 -2.45 6.38
N GLU A 348 -12.03 -1.70 7.07
CA GLU A 348 -12.17 -0.25 7.28
C GLU A 348 -11.87 0.57 6.02
N LEU A 349 -11.20 -0.03 5.03
CA LEU A 349 -10.86 0.56 3.74
C LEU A 349 -11.76 0.04 2.60
N SER A 350 -12.90 -0.57 2.90
CA SER A 350 -13.85 -1.12 1.91
C SER A 350 -14.25 -0.16 0.77
N ASN A 351 -14.15 1.16 0.98
CA ASN A 351 -14.41 2.20 -0.04
C ASN A 351 -13.15 2.66 -0.79
N ALA A 352 -11.95 2.29 -0.32
CA ALA A 352 -10.71 2.49 -1.04
C ALA A 352 -10.61 1.47 -2.18
N THR A 353 -10.22 1.95 -3.35
CA THR A 353 -10.13 1.14 -4.57
C THR A 353 -9.17 -0.06 -4.37
N PRO A 354 -9.50 -1.27 -4.87
CA PRO A 354 -8.63 -2.46 -4.85
C PRO A 354 -7.21 -2.20 -5.38
N THR A 355 -7.04 -1.10 -6.12
CA THR A 355 -5.77 -0.48 -6.52
C THR A 355 -4.71 -0.42 -5.43
N LEU A 356 -5.05 -0.02 -4.19
CA LEU A 356 -4.01 0.14 -3.16
C LEU A 356 -3.37 -1.20 -2.77
N ASP A 357 -4.22 -2.19 -2.47
CA ASP A 357 -3.79 -3.54 -2.12
C ASP A 357 -3.02 -4.18 -3.27
N ASN A 358 -3.48 -3.97 -4.50
CA ASN A 358 -2.83 -4.45 -5.72
C ASN A 358 -1.46 -3.79 -5.95
N GLU A 359 -1.34 -2.47 -5.79
CA GLU A 359 -0.08 -1.72 -5.91
C GLU A 359 0.92 -2.21 -4.85
N LEU A 360 0.51 -2.31 -3.58
CA LEU A 360 1.35 -2.75 -2.47
C LEU A 360 1.81 -4.20 -2.66
N ALA A 361 0.91 -5.12 -2.98
CA ALA A 361 1.25 -6.52 -3.20
C ALA A 361 2.22 -6.70 -4.36
N THR A 362 1.98 -6.02 -5.49
CA THR A 362 2.86 -6.09 -6.66
C THR A 362 4.24 -5.53 -6.35
N PHE A 363 4.31 -4.41 -5.63
CA PHE A 363 5.58 -3.83 -5.18
C PHE A 363 6.37 -4.79 -4.30
N VAL A 364 5.73 -5.37 -3.29
CA VAL A 364 6.39 -6.25 -2.31
C VAL A 364 6.84 -7.57 -2.92
N ILE A 365 6.02 -8.16 -3.80
CA ILE A 365 6.38 -9.40 -4.51
C ILE A 365 7.56 -9.13 -5.46
N GLY A 366 7.50 -8.04 -6.24
CA GLY A 366 8.53 -7.72 -7.23
C GLY A 366 9.88 -7.33 -6.60
N LEU A 367 9.85 -6.73 -5.41
CA LEU A 367 11.05 -6.33 -4.68
C LEU A 367 11.88 -7.53 -4.20
N ALA A 368 11.20 -8.58 -3.71
CA ALA A 368 11.82 -9.60 -2.89
C ALA A 368 12.54 -10.70 -3.66
N ASN A 369 13.50 -11.34 -2.99
CA ASN A 369 14.04 -12.61 -3.44
C ASN A 369 13.06 -13.75 -3.16
N MET A 370 12.37 -13.66 -2.02
CA MET A 370 11.30 -14.57 -1.64
C MET A 370 10.20 -13.80 -0.91
N THR A 371 8.94 -14.07 -1.25
CA THR A 371 7.77 -13.53 -0.59
C THR A 371 6.98 -14.64 0.10
N VAL A 372 6.79 -14.51 1.41
CA VAL A 372 5.92 -15.37 2.20
C VAL A 372 4.47 -14.90 2.01
N ILE A 373 3.64 -15.66 1.33
CA ILE A 373 2.22 -15.39 1.18
C ILE A 373 1.49 -16.12 2.31
N ASN A 374 1.10 -15.36 3.32
CA ASN A 374 0.50 -15.83 4.55
C ASN A 374 -1.02 -15.73 4.48
N THR A 375 -1.70 -16.88 4.41
CA THR A 375 -3.15 -17.01 4.32
C THR A 375 -3.72 -17.61 5.59
N PHE A 376 -4.86 -17.10 6.06
CA PHE A 376 -5.56 -17.68 7.21
C PHE A 376 -6.54 -18.77 6.75
N GLY A 377 -6.43 -19.96 7.35
CA GLY A 377 -7.24 -21.12 6.99
C GLY A 377 -6.84 -21.79 5.68
N GLU A 378 -7.73 -22.65 5.20
CA GLU A 378 -7.49 -23.54 4.04
C GLU A 378 -7.80 -22.91 2.70
N ASN A 379 -8.55 -21.79 2.66
CA ASN A 379 -9.01 -21.18 1.40
C ASN A 379 -8.23 -19.90 1.05
N PRO A 380 -7.33 -19.94 0.05
CA PRO A 380 -6.59 -18.78 -0.43
C PRO A 380 -7.37 -17.85 -1.38
N SER A 381 -8.68 -18.07 -1.58
CA SER A 381 -9.49 -17.38 -2.60
C SER A 381 -9.40 -15.84 -2.60
N GLU A 382 -9.28 -15.23 -1.42
CA GLU A 382 -9.18 -13.76 -1.30
C GLU A 382 -7.85 -13.22 -1.86
N MET A 383 -6.76 -13.97 -1.72
CA MET A 383 -5.44 -13.58 -2.20
C MET A 383 -5.25 -13.86 -3.70
N HIS A 384 -6.06 -14.76 -4.28
CA HIS A 384 -5.94 -15.13 -5.70
C HIS A 384 -6.07 -13.92 -6.62
N ASN A 385 -7.09 -13.10 -6.40
CA ASN A 385 -7.33 -11.88 -7.17
C ASN A 385 -6.09 -10.97 -7.21
N ILE A 386 -5.51 -10.70 -6.04
CA ILE A 386 -4.33 -9.83 -5.87
C ILE A 386 -3.09 -10.43 -6.54
N ILE A 387 -2.87 -11.75 -6.38
CA ILE A 387 -1.76 -12.46 -7.03
C ILE A 387 -1.91 -12.42 -8.55
N GLN A 388 -3.12 -12.58 -9.08
CA GLN A 388 -3.36 -12.51 -10.52
C GLN A 388 -3.03 -11.13 -11.08
N ILE A 389 -3.40 -10.07 -10.36
CA ILE A 389 -3.07 -8.70 -10.74
C ILE A 389 -1.55 -8.48 -10.71
N ALA A 390 -0.85 -8.99 -9.69
CA ALA A 390 0.61 -8.91 -9.64
C ALA A 390 1.28 -9.64 -10.82
N VAL A 391 0.81 -10.84 -11.18
CA VAL A 391 1.28 -11.59 -12.35
C VAL A 391 1.05 -10.80 -13.64
N GLN A 392 -0.15 -10.27 -13.84
CA GLN A 392 -0.46 -9.45 -15.02
C GLN A 392 0.47 -8.23 -15.11
N ALA A 393 0.69 -7.55 -13.98
CA ALA A 393 1.57 -6.39 -13.91
C ALA A 393 3.03 -6.76 -14.25
N PHE A 394 3.55 -7.88 -13.76
CA PHE A 394 4.91 -8.34 -14.12
C PHE A 394 5.07 -8.68 -15.61
N LEU A 395 4.05 -9.30 -16.22
CA LEU A 395 4.05 -9.59 -17.66
C LEU A 395 4.07 -8.31 -18.50
N LYS A 396 3.40 -7.27 -18.02
CA LYS A 396 3.32 -5.96 -18.66
C LYS A 396 4.60 -5.11 -18.48
N MET A 397 5.18 -5.10 -17.28
CA MET A 397 6.37 -4.30 -16.91
C MET A 397 7.70 -4.89 -17.46
N LYS A 398 7.78 -5.15 -18.77
CA LYS A 398 8.92 -5.85 -19.42
C LYS A 398 10.28 -5.20 -19.20
N GLN A 399 10.31 -3.89 -18.92
CA GLN A 399 11.53 -3.13 -18.71
C GLN A 399 12.20 -3.49 -17.37
N VAL A 400 11.41 -3.97 -16.39
CA VAL A 400 11.92 -4.37 -15.07
C VAL A 400 12.20 -5.87 -15.12
N LYS A 401 13.49 -6.25 -15.19
CA LYS A 401 13.90 -7.66 -15.16
C LYS A 401 13.77 -8.19 -13.73
N LEU A 402 12.58 -8.72 -13.42
CA LEU A 402 12.27 -9.33 -12.14
C LEU A 402 12.32 -10.85 -12.25
N SER A 403 12.65 -11.49 -11.12
CA SER A 403 12.58 -12.94 -10.96
C SER A 403 12.16 -13.22 -9.51
N PRO A 404 10.96 -12.78 -9.11
CA PRO A 404 10.49 -12.97 -7.74
C PRO A 404 10.20 -14.45 -7.49
N SER A 405 10.12 -14.84 -6.22
CA SER A 405 9.72 -16.19 -5.83
C SER A 405 8.81 -16.12 -4.62
N CYS A 406 7.94 -17.10 -4.42
CA CYS A 406 7.03 -17.10 -3.29
C CYS A 406 6.97 -18.44 -2.54
N VAL A 407 6.52 -18.36 -1.30
CA VAL A 407 6.21 -19.51 -0.45
C VAL A 407 4.87 -19.28 0.21
N PHE A 408 3.97 -20.25 0.16
CA PHE A 408 2.63 -20.15 0.73
C PHE A 408 2.59 -20.75 2.13
N VAL A 409 2.01 -20.00 3.06
CA VAL A 409 1.85 -20.40 4.46
C VAL A 409 0.37 -20.32 4.82
N HIS A 410 -0.23 -21.47 5.10
CA HIS A 410 -1.60 -21.58 5.57
C HIS A 410 -1.61 -21.67 7.10
N GLN A 411 -2.07 -20.60 7.75
CA GLN A 411 -2.19 -20.50 9.20
C GLN A 411 -3.47 -21.17 9.69
N ASN A 412 -3.43 -21.72 10.90
CA ASN A 412 -4.61 -22.27 11.58
C ASN A 412 -5.31 -23.41 10.81
N VAL A 413 -4.52 -24.34 10.25
CA VAL A 413 -5.02 -25.55 9.58
C VAL A 413 -4.90 -26.74 10.53
N GLY A 414 -5.96 -27.54 10.65
CA GLY A 414 -6.00 -28.69 11.56
C GLY A 414 -5.12 -29.85 11.10
N ASP A 415 -4.45 -30.54 12.03
CA ASP A 415 -3.52 -31.64 11.72
C ASP A 415 -4.16 -32.83 10.98
N VAL A 416 -5.49 -32.99 11.05
CA VAL A 416 -6.24 -34.07 10.39
C VAL A 416 -6.43 -33.79 8.90
N THR A 417 -6.69 -32.53 8.50
CA THR A 417 -6.91 -32.16 7.08
C THR A 417 -5.61 -32.19 6.27
N VAL A 418 -4.46 -32.02 6.92
CA VAL A 418 -3.12 -32.09 6.29
C VAL A 418 -2.72 -33.51 5.86
N LYS A 419 -3.31 -34.58 6.40
CA LYS A 419 -2.86 -35.96 6.09
C LYS A 419 -3.62 -36.65 4.96
N GLU A 420 -4.88 -36.27 4.70
CA GLU A 420 -5.75 -37.03 3.79
C GLU A 420 -5.84 -36.44 2.37
N ASN A 421 -5.62 -35.14 2.17
CA ASN A 421 -5.90 -34.46 0.88
C ASN A 421 -4.78 -33.54 0.34
N VAL A 422 -3.56 -33.62 0.88
CA VAL A 422 -2.51 -32.62 0.58
C VAL A 422 -1.97 -32.71 -0.85
N MET A 423 -1.88 -33.89 -1.48
CA MET A 423 -1.36 -33.99 -2.85
C MET A 423 -2.37 -33.48 -3.89
N ASP A 424 -3.64 -33.87 -3.76
CA ASP A 424 -4.70 -33.42 -4.67
C ASP A 424 -5.00 -31.92 -4.48
N GLY A 425 -4.97 -31.44 -3.23
CA GLY A 425 -5.11 -30.00 -2.92
C GLY A 425 -3.95 -29.16 -3.47
N ARG A 426 -2.70 -29.65 -3.35
CA ARG A 426 -1.52 -29.00 -3.95
C ARG A 426 -1.64 -28.89 -5.47
N ARG A 427 -2.04 -29.99 -6.13
CA ARG A 427 -2.20 -30.00 -7.59
C ARG A 427 -3.29 -29.03 -8.04
N LEU A 428 -4.46 -29.06 -7.39
CA LEU A 428 -5.55 -28.12 -7.68
C LEU A 428 -5.11 -26.67 -7.50
N PHE A 429 -4.32 -26.39 -6.45
CA PHE A 429 -3.78 -25.06 -6.21
C PHE A 429 -2.82 -24.60 -7.32
N GLN A 430 -1.90 -25.46 -7.76
CA GLN A 430 -1.02 -25.18 -8.90
C GLN A 430 -1.83 -24.93 -10.18
N ASP A 431 -2.80 -25.82 -10.49
CA ASP A 431 -3.65 -25.70 -11.67
C ASP A 431 -4.41 -24.36 -11.68
N THR A 432 -4.87 -23.92 -10.50
CA THR A 432 -5.55 -22.63 -10.32
C THR A 432 -4.61 -21.45 -10.62
N LEU A 433 -3.39 -21.46 -10.08
CA LEU A 433 -2.39 -20.42 -10.34
C LEU A 433 -2.00 -20.35 -11.82
N ASP A 434 -1.83 -21.50 -12.47
CA ASP A 434 -1.48 -21.59 -13.90
C ASP A 434 -2.63 -21.10 -14.80
N GLU A 435 -3.88 -21.41 -14.46
CA GLU A 435 -5.05 -20.89 -15.16
C GLU A 435 -5.17 -19.36 -15.03
N MET A 436 -4.98 -18.84 -13.82
CA MET A 436 -4.99 -17.40 -13.57
C MET A 436 -3.89 -16.68 -14.35
N THR A 437 -2.69 -17.28 -14.40
CA THR A 437 -1.53 -16.77 -15.13
C THR A 437 -1.74 -16.79 -16.63
N ARG A 438 -2.30 -17.88 -17.17
CA ARG A 438 -2.66 -17.98 -18.59
C ARG A 438 -3.65 -16.89 -18.99
N THR A 439 -4.66 -16.64 -18.17
CA THR A 439 -5.66 -15.59 -18.42
C THR A 439 -5.01 -14.21 -18.45
N ALA A 440 -4.11 -13.91 -17.51
CA ALA A 440 -3.35 -12.66 -17.49
C ALA A 440 -2.43 -12.52 -18.71
N ALA A 441 -1.75 -13.59 -19.11
CA ALA A 441 -0.85 -13.61 -20.26
C ALA A 441 -1.57 -13.38 -21.59
N GLU A 442 -2.75 -13.95 -21.77
CA GLU A 442 -3.59 -13.74 -22.96
C GLU A 442 -3.97 -12.25 -23.14
N GLN A 443 -4.21 -11.53 -22.05
CA GLN A 443 -4.55 -10.10 -22.09
C GLN A 443 -3.37 -9.24 -22.52
N GLU A 444 -2.17 -9.58 -22.07
CA GLU A 444 -0.94 -8.90 -22.42
C GLU A 444 -0.33 -9.42 -23.74
N GLN A 445 -1.09 -10.23 -24.50
CA GLN A 445 -0.72 -10.82 -25.80
C GLN A 445 0.55 -11.69 -25.76
N TYR A 446 0.75 -12.40 -24.66
CA TYR A 446 1.84 -13.37 -24.51
C TYR A 446 1.40 -14.79 -24.86
N LYS A 447 2.40 -15.64 -25.15
CA LYS A 447 2.18 -17.08 -25.21
C LYS A 447 1.82 -17.60 -23.82
N THR A 448 1.11 -18.71 -23.77
CA THR A 448 0.79 -19.42 -22.52
C THR A 448 2.07 -19.63 -21.70
N VAL A 449 2.11 -19.00 -20.53
CA VAL A 449 3.15 -19.13 -19.50
C VAL A 449 2.53 -19.79 -18.28
N SER A 450 3.34 -20.54 -17.52
CA SER A 450 2.95 -21.06 -16.21
C SER A 450 3.27 -20.06 -15.10
N PHE A 451 2.69 -20.24 -13.92
CA PHE A 451 2.91 -19.35 -12.79
C PHE A 451 4.39 -19.30 -12.39
N ASP A 452 5.07 -20.45 -12.36
CA ASP A 452 6.48 -20.59 -11.96
C ASP A 452 7.47 -19.88 -12.91
N GLU A 453 7.08 -19.67 -14.18
CA GLU A 453 7.87 -18.89 -15.14
C GLU A 453 7.85 -17.38 -14.85
N VAL A 454 6.79 -16.88 -14.20
CA VAL A 454 6.63 -15.45 -13.85
C VAL A 454 7.08 -15.19 -12.43
N ILE A 455 6.63 -16.02 -11.48
CA ILE A 455 6.96 -15.96 -10.06
C ILE A 455 7.42 -17.36 -9.65
N GLY A 456 8.71 -17.51 -9.35
CA GLY A 456 9.31 -18.80 -9.00
C GLY A 456 8.56 -19.46 -7.85
N PHE A 457 8.00 -20.64 -8.13
CA PHE A 457 7.17 -21.38 -7.18
C PHE A 457 7.30 -22.89 -7.40
N ASP A 458 7.45 -23.65 -6.32
CA ASP A 458 7.42 -25.12 -6.29
C ASP A 458 6.35 -25.59 -5.30
N VAL A 459 5.25 -26.09 -5.86
CA VAL A 459 4.10 -26.61 -5.12
C VAL A 459 4.46 -27.71 -4.12
N HIS A 460 5.53 -28.48 -4.35
CA HIS A 460 5.91 -29.59 -3.47
C HIS A 460 6.69 -29.12 -2.24
N SER A 461 7.59 -28.15 -2.40
CA SER A 461 8.46 -27.71 -1.30
C SER A 461 8.03 -26.38 -0.65
N GLN A 462 7.21 -25.57 -1.33
CA GLN A 462 6.92 -24.19 -0.93
C GLN A 462 5.46 -23.94 -0.48
N ILE A 463 4.73 -24.99 -0.10
CA ILE A 463 3.46 -24.84 0.65
C ILE A 463 3.60 -25.47 2.02
N HIS A 464 3.39 -24.64 3.05
CA HIS A 464 3.50 -25.01 4.45
C HIS A 464 2.16 -24.79 5.18
N PHE A 465 1.76 -25.78 5.96
CA PHE A 465 0.56 -25.73 6.79
C PHE A 465 0.98 -25.59 8.25
N PHE A 466 0.38 -24.62 8.94
CA PHE A 466 0.67 -24.28 10.32
C PHE A 466 -0.56 -24.58 11.18
N SER A 467 -0.31 -25.21 12.32
CA SER A 467 -1.29 -25.40 13.39
C SER A 467 -1.64 -24.07 14.07
N HIS A 468 -2.64 -24.08 14.95
CA HIS A 468 -2.98 -22.90 15.75
C HIS A 468 -1.80 -22.47 16.63
N PHE A 469 -1.59 -21.17 16.77
CA PHE A 469 -0.48 -20.61 17.56
C PHE A 469 -0.59 -20.94 19.05
N TRP A 470 -1.81 -20.92 19.59
CA TRP A 470 -2.11 -21.28 20.97
C TRP A 470 -2.61 -22.73 21.07
N GLU A 471 -2.32 -23.40 22.18
CA GLU A 471 -2.87 -24.74 22.45
C GLU A 471 -4.34 -24.69 22.90
N ASP A 472 -4.75 -23.59 23.54
CA ASP A 472 -6.08 -23.33 24.12
C ASP A 472 -6.47 -21.84 23.94
N ASP A 473 -7.56 -21.39 24.57
CA ASP A 473 -8.02 -20.00 24.50
C ASP A 473 -7.08 -19.01 25.24
N PRO A 474 -6.61 -17.94 24.58
CA PRO A 474 -5.83 -16.86 25.20
C PRO A 474 -6.65 -16.11 26.27
N PRO A 475 -6.03 -15.37 27.22
CA PRO A 475 -4.63 -14.92 27.25
C PRO A 475 -3.64 -15.81 28.01
N MET A 476 -4.10 -16.87 28.69
CA MET A 476 -3.24 -17.72 29.52
C MET A 476 -2.85 -19.06 28.86
N ALA A 477 -3.26 -19.27 27.60
CA ALA A 477 -2.90 -20.45 26.84
C ALA A 477 -1.38 -20.50 26.56
N PRO A 478 -0.74 -21.67 26.69
CA PRO A 478 0.64 -21.82 26.25
C PRO A 478 0.72 -21.78 24.72
N SER A 479 1.88 -21.38 24.21
CA SER A 479 2.13 -21.39 22.78
C SER A 479 2.39 -22.81 22.29
N ASN A 480 1.91 -23.11 21.09
CA ASN A 480 1.93 -24.45 20.52
C ASN A 480 3.33 -24.83 20.03
N GLN A 481 3.89 -25.91 20.58
CA GLN A 481 5.22 -26.38 20.18
C GLN A 481 5.29 -26.76 18.69
N SER A 482 4.23 -27.33 18.12
CA SER A 482 4.21 -27.74 16.71
C SER A 482 4.29 -26.55 15.77
N TYR A 483 3.70 -25.41 16.15
CA TYR A 483 3.80 -24.15 15.42
C TYR A 483 5.27 -23.75 15.23
N PHE A 484 6.06 -23.69 16.32
CA PHE A 484 7.47 -23.29 16.23
C PHE A 484 8.36 -24.30 15.51
N GLN A 485 8.00 -25.59 15.53
CA GLN A 485 8.68 -26.58 14.69
C GLN A 485 8.45 -26.29 13.20
N HIS A 486 7.24 -25.88 12.81
CA HIS A 486 6.93 -25.46 11.44
C HIS A 486 7.61 -24.14 11.08
N VAL A 487 7.65 -23.16 11.98
CA VAL A 487 8.43 -21.91 11.83
C VAL A 487 9.88 -22.22 11.50
N LYS A 488 10.51 -23.14 12.26
CA LYS A 488 11.90 -23.54 12.02
C LYS A 488 12.07 -24.21 10.65
N LYS A 489 11.19 -25.14 10.28
CA LYS A 489 11.22 -25.81 8.97
C LYS A 489 11.08 -24.81 7.81
N LEU A 490 10.16 -23.85 7.94
CA LEU A 490 9.95 -22.78 6.97
C LEU A 490 11.22 -21.93 6.83
N LYS A 491 11.78 -21.47 7.95
CA LYS A 491 13.03 -20.70 7.98
C LYS A 491 14.18 -21.45 7.30
N ASP A 492 14.37 -22.72 7.63
CA ASP A 492 15.41 -23.56 7.03
C ASP A 492 15.19 -23.74 5.51
N SER A 493 13.95 -23.83 5.06
CA SER A 493 13.58 -23.92 3.63
C SER A 493 13.91 -22.63 2.87
N ILE A 494 13.51 -21.49 3.42
CA ILE A 494 13.74 -20.15 2.83
C ILE A 494 15.25 -19.90 2.71
N ILE A 495 16.00 -20.08 3.79
CA ILE A 495 17.44 -19.78 3.85
C ILE A 495 18.25 -20.67 2.89
N LYS A 496 17.84 -21.93 2.69
CA LYS A 496 18.50 -22.87 1.77
C LYS A 496 18.11 -22.67 0.31
N THR A 497 17.09 -21.87 0.03
CA THR A 497 16.64 -21.66 -1.34
C THR A 497 17.69 -20.86 -2.10
N LYS A 498 18.20 -21.44 -3.19
CA LYS A 498 19.15 -20.76 -4.08
C LYS A 498 18.39 -19.72 -4.91
N SER A 499 18.40 -18.47 -4.46
CA SER A 499 17.87 -17.34 -5.22
C SER A 499 19.01 -16.45 -5.74
N HIS A 500 18.67 -15.56 -6.67
CA HIS A 500 19.58 -14.51 -7.12
C HIS A 500 19.84 -13.52 -5.97
N VAL A 501 20.98 -13.64 -5.30
CA VAL A 501 21.40 -12.68 -4.27
C VAL A 501 21.59 -11.28 -4.86
N LEU A 502 21.05 -10.25 -4.21
CA LEU A 502 21.17 -8.86 -4.66
C LEU A 502 22.35 -8.17 -3.98
N LYS A 503 22.96 -7.20 -4.65
CA LYS A 503 23.76 -6.18 -3.95
C LYS A 503 22.89 -5.03 -3.48
N ILE A 504 23.33 -4.27 -2.47
CA ILE A 504 22.60 -3.09 -1.97
C ILE A 504 22.32 -2.09 -3.12
N SER A 505 23.29 -1.86 -4.00
CA SER A 505 23.10 -1.03 -5.21
C SER A 505 22.05 -1.58 -6.19
N GLU A 506 21.97 -2.89 -6.35
CA GLU A 506 20.98 -3.56 -7.21
C GLU A 506 19.59 -3.47 -6.58
N LEU A 507 19.47 -3.62 -5.26
CA LEU A 507 18.24 -3.38 -4.51
C LEU A 507 17.76 -1.94 -4.70
N LYS A 508 18.65 -0.96 -4.56
CA LYS A 508 18.33 0.46 -4.77
C LYS A 508 17.74 0.72 -6.16
N ASN A 509 18.39 0.18 -7.19
CA ASN A 509 17.90 0.30 -8.57
C ASN A 509 16.56 -0.43 -8.73
N ARG A 510 16.42 -1.64 -8.16
CA ARG A 510 15.17 -2.41 -8.20
C ARG A 510 14.00 -1.65 -7.56
N ILE A 511 14.19 -1.05 -6.38
CA ILE A 511 13.15 -0.25 -5.71
C ILE A 511 12.70 0.89 -6.62
N ARG A 512 13.66 1.63 -7.19
CA ARG A 512 13.40 2.77 -8.06
C ARG A 512 12.69 2.37 -9.36
N ASP A 513 13.22 1.39 -10.06
CA ASP A 513 12.71 0.95 -11.36
C ASP A 513 11.32 0.31 -11.20
N LEU A 514 11.13 -0.51 -10.16
CA LEU A 514 9.85 -1.12 -9.86
C LEU A 514 8.80 -0.07 -9.48
N TRP A 515 9.11 0.85 -8.57
CA TRP A 515 8.16 1.88 -8.16
C TRP A 515 7.78 2.80 -9.32
N ASN A 516 8.75 3.23 -10.15
CA ASN A 516 8.48 4.04 -11.33
C ASN A 516 7.60 3.30 -12.35
N ALA A 517 7.85 2.00 -12.56
CA ALA A 517 7.01 1.19 -13.44
C ALA A 517 5.58 1.08 -12.89
N LEU A 518 5.40 0.85 -11.59
CA LEU A 518 4.09 0.82 -10.94
C LEU A 518 3.36 2.17 -11.04
N LEU A 519 4.07 3.30 -10.85
CA LEU A 519 3.47 4.62 -11.01
C LEU A 519 2.96 4.86 -12.43
N SER A 520 3.69 4.39 -13.43
CA SER A 520 3.30 4.52 -14.85
C SER A 520 2.12 3.62 -15.24
N GLU A 521 1.89 2.54 -14.50
CA GLU A 521 0.86 1.55 -14.76
C GLU A 521 -0.36 1.77 -13.86
N ASP A 522 -1.40 2.44 -14.36
CA ASP A 522 -2.61 2.71 -13.55
C ASP A 522 -3.73 1.70 -13.79
N PHE A 523 -3.81 1.20 -15.03
CA PHE A 523 -4.97 0.48 -15.51
C PHE A 523 -5.14 -0.89 -14.82
N VAL A 524 -4.08 -1.68 -14.77
CA VAL A 524 -4.12 -3.07 -14.28
C VAL A 524 -4.54 -3.14 -12.82
N PHE A 525 -4.06 -2.21 -11.99
CA PHE A 525 -4.34 -2.23 -10.55
C PHE A 525 -5.76 -1.82 -10.18
N SER A 526 -6.49 -1.13 -11.08
CA SER A 526 -7.87 -0.72 -10.85
C SER A 526 -8.90 -1.86 -10.91
N PHE A 527 -8.49 -3.04 -11.37
CA PHE A 527 -9.35 -4.22 -11.51
C PHE A 527 -9.23 -5.16 -10.32
N ASN A 528 -10.32 -5.86 -10.01
CA ASN A 528 -10.31 -6.92 -9.00
C ASN A 528 -9.56 -8.16 -9.49
N ASN A 529 -9.60 -8.45 -10.78
CA ASN A 529 -8.91 -9.58 -11.38
C ASN A 529 -8.76 -9.39 -12.89
N SER A 530 -8.04 -10.31 -13.53
CA SER A 530 -7.85 -10.24 -14.99
C SER A 530 -9.19 -10.38 -15.73
N HIS A 531 -10.16 -11.17 -15.25
CA HIS A 531 -11.46 -11.30 -15.94
C HIS A 531 -12.21 -9.98 -16.03
N GLU A 532 -12.15 -9.16 -14.98
CA GLU A 532 -12.68 -7.79 -14.99
C GLU A 532 -11.92 -6.92 -15.99
N SER A 533 -10.60 -6.99 -16.02
CA SER A 533 -9.77 -6.27 -17.00
C SER A 533 -10.14 -6.63 -18.43
N ALA A 534 -10.27 -7.92 -18.77
CA ALA A 534 -10.72 -8.35 -20.10
C ALA A 534 -12.16 -7.92 -20.43
N ALA A 535 -13.06 -7.94 -19.45
CA ALA A 535 -14.42 -7.45 -19.63
C ALA A 535 -14.42 -5.93 -19.93
N TYR A 536 -13.53 -5.19 -19.27
CA TYR A 536 -13.35 -3.75 -19.49
C TYR A 536 -12.69 -3.45 -20.85
N SER A 537 -11.67 -4.20 -21.27
CA SER A 537 -11.09 -4.02 -22.62
C SER A 537 -12.14 -4.22 -23.72
N LYS A 538 -13.04 -5.20 -23.56
CA LYS A 538 -14.19 -5.37 -24.48
C LYS A 538 -15.16 -4.19 -24.43
N LEU A 539 -15.35 -3.60 -23.25
CA LEU A 539 -16.15 -2.39 -23.06
C LEU A 539 -15.49 -1.18 -23.76
N GLU A 540 -14.17 -1.04 -23.72
CA GLU A 540 -13.42 -0.01 -24.46
C GLU A 540 -13.48 -0.21 -25.98
N ASP A 541 -13.35 -1.44 -26.47
CA ASP A 541 -13.54 -1.74 -27.90
C ASP A 541 -14.95 -1.36 -28.37
N MET A 542 -15.95 -1.69 -27.56
CA MET A 542 -17.33 -1.28 -27.80
C MET A 542 -17.45 0.25 -27.78
N TYR A 543 -16.84 0.91 -26.80
CA TYR A 543 -16.81 2.38 -26.71
C TYR A 543 -16.19 3.02 -27.96
N GLY A 544 -15.06 2.49 -28.44
CA GLY A 544 -14.40 2.93 -29.66
C GLY A 544 -15.33 2.81 -30.86
N LYS A 545 -16.02 1.67 -31.01
CA LYS A 545 -17.03 1.45 -32.07
C LYS A 545 -18.22 2.41 -31.95
N CYS A 546 -18.73 2.62 -30.73
CA CYS A 546 -19.83 3.54 -30.45
C CYS A 546 -19.46 4.98 -30.78
N THR A 547 -18.31 5.44 -30.30
CA THR A 547 -17.76 6.78 -30.55
C THR A 547 -17.52 7.00 -32.04
N TRP A 548 -16.92 6.03 -32.72
CA TRP A 548 -16.72 6.09 -34.17
C TRP A 548 -18.04 6.11 -34.93
N SER A 549 -19.04 5.33 -34.51
CA SER A 549 -20.37 5.35 -35.13
C SER A 549 -21.08 6.68 -34.93
N LEU A 550 -20.89 7.35 -33.79
CA LEU A 550 -21.48 8.66 -33.53
C LEU A 550 -20.77 9.76 -34.34
N ARG A 551 -19.43 9.78 -34.34
CA ARG A 551 -18.61 10.71 -35.14
C ARG A 551 -18.87 10.57 -36.64
N SER A 552 -18.92 9.34 -37.14
CA SER A 552 -19.19 9.09 -38.56
C SER A 552 -20.62 9.48 -38.96
N HIS A 553 -21.59 9.39 -38.05
CA HIS A 553 -22.93 9.90 -38.30
C HIS A 553 -22.92 11.43 -38.37
N LEU A 554 -22.27 12.10 -37.43
CA LEU A 554 -22.12 13.56 -37.44
C LEU A 554 -21.52 14.05 -38.75
N ILE A 555 -20.39 13.48 -39.17
CA ILE A 555 -19.71 13.85 -40.43
C ILE A 555 -20.63 13.64 -41.65
N LYS A 556 -21.45 12.58 -41.66
CA LYS A 556 -22.42 12.35 -42.75
C LYS A 556 -23.50 13.43 -42.79
N GLU A 557 -23.99 13.84 -41.63
CA GLU A 557 -25.01 14.89 -41.55
C GLU A 557 -24.42 16.28 -41.83
N GLU A 558 -23.21 16.58 -41.36
CA GLU A 558 -22.45 17.78 -41.71
C GLU A 558 -22.23 17.87 -43.23
N ASN A 559 -21.80 16.78 -43.89
CA ASN A 559 -21.62 16.77 -45.34
C ASN A 559 -22.93 17.00 -46.10
N LYS A 560 -24.06 16.46 -45.63
CA LYS A 560 -25.37 16.74 -46.22
C LYS A 560 -25.74 18.21 -46.05
N MET A 561 -25.49 18.79 -44.87
CA MET A 561 -25.75 20.19 -44.57
C MET A 561 -24.88 21.11 -45.44
N CYS A 562 -23.57 20.87 -45.54
CA CYS A 562 -22.66 21.61 -46.42
C CYS A 562 -23.10 21.54 -47.89
N ASN A 563 -23.52 20.37 -48.38
CA ASN A 563 -24.04 20.21 -49.74
C ASN A 563 -25.34 20.99 -49.98
N ILE A 564 -26.19 21.15 -48.96
CA ILE A 564 -27.42 21.96 -49.06
C ILE A 564 -27.07 23.46 -49.07
N ILE A 565 -26.16 23.89 -48.19
CA ILE A 565 -25.67 25.28 -48.08
C ILE A 565 -24.92 25.74 -49.33
N ASN A 566 -24.19 24.84 -50.00
CA ASN A 566 -23.53 25.14 -51.27
C ASN A 566 -24.50 25.24 -52.46
N ASN A 567 -25.71 24.70 -52.35
CA ASN A 567 -26.70 24.65 -53.43
C ASN A 567 -27.89 25.60 -53.25
N ARG A 568 -28.06 26.26 -52.08
CA ARG A 568 -29.12 27.24 -51.83
C ARG A 568 -28.63 28.38 -50.93
N THR A 569 -28.86 29.62 -51.38
CA THR A 569 -28.45 30.86 -50.72
C THR A 569 -29.30 31.24 -49.51
N ASP A 570 -30.51 30.67 -49.35
CA ASP A 570 -31.52 31.16 -48.40
C ASP A 570 -31.64 30.36 -47.07
N VAL A 571 -30.64 29.57 -46.67
CA VAL A 571 -30.72 28.71 -45.47
C VAL A 571 -29.72 29.12 -44.39
N LEU A 572 -29.65 30.42 -44.09
CA LEU A 572 -28.75 30.98 -43.06
C LEU A 572 -29.34 30.94 -41.64
N SER A 573 -30.57 30.42 -41.43
CA SER A 573 -31.25 30.42 -40.13
C SER A 573 -31.38 29.05 -39.45
N SER A 574 -30.84 27.96 -40.03
CA SER A 574 -31.10 26.59 -39.56
C SER A 574 -29.96 25.91 -38.79
N LEU A 575 -28.89 26.61 -38.43
CA LEU A 575 -27.69 26.04 -37.80
C LEU A 575 -27.54 26.42 -36.32
N THR A 576 -28.60 26.19 -35.54
CA THR A 576 -28.48 26.30 -34.08
C THR A 576 -27.91 25.02 -33.48
N ARG A 577 -27.20 25.14 -32.36
CA ARG A 577 -26.75 24.00 -31.53
C ARG A 577 -27.87 22.98 -31.30
N SER A 578 -29.09 23.46 -31.09
CA SER A 578 -30.30 22.64 -30.92
C SER A 578 -30.59 21.73 -32.12
N ASN A 579 -30.37 22.19 -33.35
CA ASN A 579 -30.60 21.37 -34.55
C ASN A 579 -29.54 20.26 -34.71
N ILE A 580 -28.27 20.56 -34.37
CA ILE A 580 -27.18 19.57 -34.35
C ILE A 580 -27.46 18.50 -33.28
N GLU A 581 -27.88 18.93 -32.09
CA GLU A 581 -28.30 18.02 -31.01
C GLU A 581 -29.50 17.15 -31.40
N GLN A 582 -30.53 17.72 -32.04
CA GLN A 582 -31.69 16.96 -32.53
C GLN A 582 -31.31 15.93 -33.60
N THR A 583 -30.34 16.25 -34.45
CA THR A 583 -29.86 15.35 -35.51
C THR A 583 -29.08 14.17 -34.93
N LEU A 584 -28.28 14.42 -33.88
CA LEU A 584 -27.50 13.38 -33.19
C LEU A 584 -28.33 12.52 -32.24
N SER A 585 -29.39 13.07 -31.65
CA SER A 585 -30.20 12.44 -30.60
C SER A 585 -30.72 11.03 -30.93
N PRO A 586 -31.25 10.73 -32.13
CA PRO A 586 -31.71 9.39 -32.47
C PRO A 586 -30.60 8.34 -32.43
N LYS A 587 -29.44 8.67 -33.01
CA LYS A 587 -28.28 7.77 -33.06
C LYS A 587 -27.65 7.62 -31.68
N TYR A 588 -27.56 8.70 -30.92
CA TYR A 588 -27.10 8.72 -29.54
C TYR A 588 -27.98 7.83 -28.65
N ASN A 589 -29.30 7.99 -28.69
CA ASN A 589 -30.24 7.22 -27.88
C ASN A 589 -30.21 5.72 -28.23
N GLN A 590 -30.02 5.38 -29.51
CA GLN A 590 -29.84 3.99 -29.91
C GLN A 590 -28.56 3.39 -29.33
N ILE A 591 -27.42 4.09 -29.45
CA ILE A 591 -26.15 3.64 -28.88
C ILE A 591 -26.24 3.55 -27.35
N ARG A 592 -26.87 4.52 -26.68
CA ARG A 592 -27.10 4.50 -25.23
C ARG A 592 -27.86 3.25 -24.81
N LYS A 593 -28.93 2.88 -25.54
CA LYS A 593 -29.71 1.67 -25.27
C LYS A 593 -28.89 0.39 -25.46
N ASP A 594 -28.04 0.35 -26.47
CA ASP A 594 -27.13 -0.78 -26.70
C ASP A 594 -26.12 -0.93 -25.55
N ILE A 595 -25.56 0.18 -25.07
CA ILE A 595 -24.67 0.24 -23.89
C ILE A 595 -25.42 -0.25 -22.63
N GLU A 596 -26.61 0.26 -22.35
CA GLU A 596 -27.41 -0.15 -21.20
C GLU A 596 -27.75 -1.66 -21.27
N THR A 597 -28.07 -2.17 -22.46
CA THR A 597 -28.34 -3.59 -22.68
C THR A 597 -27.10 -4.44 -22.41
N TYR A 598 -25.91 -3.97 -22.78
CA TYR A 598 -24.64 -4.65 -22.49
C TYR A 598 -24.41 -4.78 -20.97
N PHE A 599 -24.56 -3.69 -20.22
CA PHE A 599 -24.40 -3.69 -18.76
C PHE A 599 -25.46 -4.53 -18.03
N ASN A 600 -26.64 -4.72 -18.62
CA ASN A 600 -27.72 -5.52 -18.02
C ASN A 600 -27.56 -7.03 -18.26
N ARG A 601 -26.57 -7.49 -19.04
CA ARG A 601 -26.25 -8.92 -19.15
C ARG A 601 -25.64 -9.40 -17.83
N LEU A 602 -26.18 -10.49 -17.26
CA LEU A 602 -25.77 -11.05 -15.95
C LEU A 602 -24.25 -11.01 -15.69
N HIS A 603 -23.45 -11.53 -16.62
CA HIS A 603 -21.99 -11.60 -16.47
C HIS A 603 -21.28 -10.22 -16.55
N ALA A 604 -21.82 -9.26 -17.30
CA ALA A 604 -21.28 -7.90 -17.38
C ALA A 604 -21.76 -7.03 -16.21
N ALA A 605 -22.96 -7.29 -15.69
CA ALA A 605 -23.52 -6.62 -14.54
C ALA A 605 -22.69 -6.91 -13.28
N GLU A 606 -22.24 -8.15 -13.09
CA GLU A 606 -21.40 -8.54 -11.94
C GLU A 606 -19.99 -7.94 -12.03
N LEU A 607 -19.33 -8.04 -13.19
CA LEU A 607 -17.94 -7.58 -13.35
C LEU A 607 -17.77 -6.06 -13.54
N LEU A 608 -18.69 -5.39 -14.25
CA LEU A 608 -18.50 -4.00 -14.69
C LEU A 608 -19.42 -2.99 -14.01
N SER A 609 -20.15 -3.41 -12.96
CA SER A 609 -21.13 -2.55 -12.26
C SER A 609 -20.54 -1.21 -11.82
N GLN A 610 -19.32 -1.21 -11.27
CA GLN A 610 -18.65 0.00 -10.80
C GLN A 610 -18.31 1.00 -11.92
N TRP A 611 -18.12 0.53 -13.15
CA TRP A 611 -17.72 1.36 -14.29
C TRP A 611 -18.91 1.99 -15.02
N LYS A 612 -20.14 1.50 -14.78
CA LYS A 612 -21.34 1.90 -15.53
C LYS A 612 -21.61 3.40 -15.49
N THR A 613 -21.60 4.00 -14.30
CA THR A 613 -21.93 5.43 -14.13
C THR A 613 -20.89 6.31 -14.81
N ASN A 614 -19.60 6.07 -14.57
CA ASN A 614 -18.51 6.82 -15.19
C ASN A 614 -18.51 6.67 -16.71
N PHE A 615 -18.80 5.47 -17.22
CA PHE A 615 -18.87 5.22 -18.65
C PHE A 615 -20.02 5.98 -19.33
N ILE A 616 -21.20 6.03 -18.71
CA ILE A 616 -22.35 6.80 -19.22
C ILE A 616 -22.02 8.30 -19.24
N VAL A 617 -21.45 8.82 -18.14
CA VAL A 617 -21.03 10.23 -18.05
C VAL A 617 -20.00 10.55 -19.14
N LYS A 618 -18.97 9.71 -19.32
CA LYS A 618 -17.95 9.88 -20.35
C LYS A 618 -18.54 9.89 -21.76
N PHE A 619 -19.56 9.07 -22.03
CA PHE A 619 -20.25 9.05 -23.32
C PHE A 619 -21.15 10.28 -23.53
N GLU A 620 -21.78 10.79 -22.46
CA GLU A 620 -22.52 12.06 -22.47
C GLU A 620 -21.60 13.24 -22.78
N THR A 621 -20.42 13.30 -22.16
CA THR A 621 -19.41 14.33 -22.41
C THR A 621 -18.97 14.37 -23.88
N ILE A 622 -18.69 13.22 -24.51
CA ILE A 622 -18.34 13.17 -25.94
C ILE A 622 -19.46 13.72 -26.82
N LYS A 623 -20.72 13.42 -26.50
CA LYS A 623 -21.85 13.95 -27.28
C LYS A 623 -21.87 15.48 -27.22
N ASP A 624 -21.66 16.05 -26.04
CA ASP A 624 -21.66 17.50 -25.85
C ASP A 624 -20.43 18.18 -26.50
N GLU A 625 -19.25 17.57 -26.44
CA GLU A 625 -18.04 18.00 -27.15
C GLU A 625 -18.24 18.04 -28.66
N LEU A 626 -18.74 16.94 -29.23
CA LEU A 626 -18.99 16.83 -30.68
C LEU A 626 -20.00 17.87 -31.18
N VAL A 627 -21.06 18.12 -30.41
CA VAL A 627 -22.03 19.18 -30.69
C VAL A 627 -21.36 20.55 -30.68
N THR A 628 -20.53 20.82 -29.68
CA THR A 628 -19.85 22.11 -29.49
C THR A 628 -18.84 22.36 -30.62
N ASP A 629 -18.05 21.36 -30.98
CA ASP A 629 -17.06 21.44 -32.07
C ASP A 629 -17.71 21.62 -33.43
N SER A 630 -18.79 20.88 -33.71
CA SER A 630 -19.55 21.02 -34.95
C SER A 630 -20.18 22.41 -35.05
N TYR A 631 -20.72 22.93 -33.95
CA TYR A 631 -21.26 24.28 -33.90
C TYR A 631 -20.18 25.33 -34.18
N LYS A 632 -19.01 25.25 -33.52
CA LYS A 632 -17.87 26.16 -33.76
C LYS A 632 -17.38 26.11 -35.21
N LYS A 633 -17.26 24.91 -35.80
CA LYS A 633 -16.84 24.74 -37.20
C LYS A 633 -17.80 25.38 -38.18
N ASN A 634 -19.11 25.16 -38.00
CA ASN A 634 -20.11 25.75 -38.88
C ASN A 634 -20.17 27.27 -38.74
N TYR A 635 -20.01 27.81 -37.51
CA TYR A 635 -19.93 29.25 -37.27
C TYR A 635 -18.72 29.91 -37.96
N CYS A 636 -17.52 29.32 -37.86
CA CYS A 636 -16.35 29.82 -38.60
C CYS A 636 -16.51 29.70 -40.13
N PHE A 637 -17.22 28.68 -40.61
CA PHE A 637 -17.50 28.51 -42.03
C PHE A 637 -18.46 29.62 -42.54
N GLU A 638 -19.46 29.99 -41.75
CA GLU A 638 -20.36 31.12 -42.01
C GLU A 638 -19.58 32.45 -42.10
N GLU A 639 -18.74 32.77 -41.11
CA GLU A 639 -17.91 34.00 -41.12
C GLU A 639 -16.99 34.05 -42.35
N SER A 640 -16.39 32.92 -42.73
CA SER A 640 -15.49 32.86 -43.89
C SER A 640 -16.22 33.09 -45.23
N LYS A 641 -17.49 32.66 -45.32
CA LYS A 641 -18.32 32.80 -46.53
C LYS A 641 -18.87 34.23 -46.64
N GLU A 642 -19.32 34.83 -45.54
CA GLU A 642 -19.68 36.25 -45.48
C GLU A 642 -18.49 37.15 -45.85
N CYS A 643 -17.28 36.84 -45.39
CA CYS A 643 -16.06 37.58 -45.76
C CYS A 643 -15.71 37.46 -47.26
N MET A 644 -15.95 36.30 -47.89
CA MET A 644 -15.73 36.10 -49.33
C MET A 644 -16.80 36.80 -50.19
N GLU A 645 -18.07 36.82 -49.75
CA GLU A 645 -19.15 37.53 -50.45
C GLU A 645 -19.05 39.07 -50.32
N LEU A 646 -18.40 39.59 -49.27
CA LEU A 646 -18.13 41.02 -49.08
C LEU A 646 -16.87 41.53 -49.80
N SER A 647 -16.03 40.63 -50.34
CA SER A 647 -14.76 40.96 -51.00
C SER A 647 -14.72 40.70 -52.51
N GLY A 648 -15.82 40.21 -53.10
CA GLY A 648 -16.06 40.14 -54.55
C GLY A 648 -17.08 41.17 -55.00
#